data_AF-A0A9W2VP41-F1
#
_entry.id   AF-A0A9W2VP41-F1
#
_cell.length_a   1.000
_cell.length_b   1.000
_cell.length_c   1.000
_cell.angle_alpha   90.00
_cell.angle_beta   90.00
_cell.angle_gamma   90.00
#
_symmetry.space_group_name_H-M   'P 1'
#
loop_
_entity.id
_entity.type
_entity.pdbx_description
1 polymer ?
#
loop_
_entity_poly.entity_id
_entity_poly.type
_entity_poly.pdbx_seq_one_letter_code
_entity_poly.pdbx_strand_id
1 'polypeptide(L)'
;MSRGRSSGSRRLDPAGHAARSASSPAPEEIYDRLLEVPVTREQLHHYRNVAESARSDLAATLVKFECAQSELRDLRSKMLSKEASCQALKAEMENYKENHARKSSLLTSLRHRVQELEEESAALATSKIRTEITAHTAIKENQELKKKVAELDENLQKCLKENEENKKQVSKNCRRHEEFLAQLCDCLDPDKKNEKASDEDLILKLRELCKENAFVKGQIVTLEETVNVHEMEAKASRETIMRLVSEVNRAQKKAASCTEEKDKLGQDLLSAVETKEALEREVRLFQERLLAGQRVWDASKQELSLLKKSSCELEKSLEASMDATAASRNQHSSFREKVAALLGGNWGTIVPTEDAILERIREMTGQGESRKSMVSQLEARISELVEQLGSESGFHQKALQRAQKAESKLETLQGQLTYLEGELASGDVLRDNLDFEKQKYLKFLDQLSEKMKLDQMAAELGFDMRLDVVLARTEQLVRLESNAVIENKTIAHNLQRKLKTQKERLESKELHVNLLRQKIAQLEQEKQVRSALAVERDEANLTLRKLQKKVERLQKELRVCRDSNAELKAQLADTHELKIKTLEQTKAIEDLNKSRDKLEKMKEKAEKKLMSVKSELDSTEHEAKEDKERARNMVEAVTSEMKTLKKSLEEAEKREKQLVDFREVVSQKLGLNMTSLALPDCEIIKCLERLIHLHRHHFVTCACLKDVTLG
;
A
#
# COMPACT_ATOMS: atom_id res chain seq x y z
N MET A 1 16.06 -57.38 -2.22
CA MET A 1 15.22 -58.52 -2.67
C MET A 1 15.42 -58.69 -4.18
N SER A 2 15.73 -59.93 -4.61
CA SER A 2 15.48 -60.56 -5.94
C SER A 2 15.91 -59.82 -7.23
N ARG A 3 16.36 -60.46 -8.33
CA ARG A 3 16.98 -61.74 -8.71
C ARG A 3 17.12 -61.65 -10.26
N GLY A 4 18.22 -62.18 -10.82
CA GLY A 4 18.34 -62.62 -12.23
C GLY A 4 18.61 -61.52 -13.28
N ARG A 5 19.30 -61.77 -14.40
CA ARG A 5 19.79 -63.00 -15.03
C ARG A 5 20.95 -62.63 -15.97
N SER A 6 21.95 -63.50 -16.01
CA SER A 6 23.03 -63.54 -17.00
C SER A 6 22.57 -64.35 -18.22
N SER A 7 22.91 -63.88 -19.42
CA SER A 7 22.96 -64.69 -20.64
C SER A 7 23.98 -64.08 -21.60
N GLY A 8 25.01 -64.86 -21.92
CA GLY A 8 26.07 -64.46 -22.83
C GLY A 8 25.73 -64.64 -24.31
N SER A 9 26.57 -64.04 -25.16
CA SER A 9 26.85 -64.58 -26.49
C SER A 9 28.24 -64.21 -26.97
N ARG A 10 28.89 -65.26 -27.49
CA ARG A 10 30.22 -65.38 -28.09
C ARG A 10 30.54 -64.29 -29.11
N ARG A 11 31.77 -63.77 -29.07
CA ARG A 11 32.49 -63.33 -30.27
C ARG A 11 33.56 -64.37 -30.61
N LEU A 12 33.57 -64.75 -31.88
CA LEU A 12 34.57 -65.57 -32.54
C LEU A 12 35.67 -64.65 -33.05
N ASP A 13 36.91 -64.93 -32.66
CA ASP A 13 38.11 -64.48 -33.38
C ASP A 13 38.51 -65.55 -34.40
N PRO A 14 39.01 -65.12 -35.57
CA PRO A 14 40.11 -65.80 -36.25
C PRO A 14 41.22 -64.77 -36.53
N ALA A 15 42.49 -65.06 -36.66
CA ALA A 15 43.29 -66.26 -36.57
C ALA A 15 44.73 -65.74 -36.66
N GLY A 16 45.59 -66.09 -35.71
CA GLY A 16 47.02 -66.14 -35.97
C GLY A 16 47.35 -67.53 -36.50
N HIS A 17 48.23 -67.64 -37.49
CA HIS A 17 49.32 -68.59 -37.45
C HIS A 17 50.36 -68.32 -38.54
N ALA A 18 51.59 -68.54 -38.12
CA ALA A 18 52.84 -68.27 -38.78
C ALA A 18 53.12 -69.13 -40.01
N ALA A 19 53.85 -68.51 -40.93
CA ALA A 19 54.96 -69.03 -41.73
C ALA A 19 55.12 -70.56 -41.85
N ARG A 20 54.98 -71.04 -43.10
CA ARG A 20 55.65 -72.23 -43.59
C ARG A 20 56.34 -71.92 -44.92
N SER A 21 57.65 -72.06 -44.89
CA SER A 21 58.56 -72.25 -46.00
C SER A 21 58.08 -73.34 -46.96
N ALA A 22 58.03 -73.03 -48.25
CA ALA A 22 58.02 -74.01 -49.33
C ALA A 22 58.73 -73.41 -50.55
N SER A 23 59.88 -74.01 -50.86
CA SER A 23 60.63 -73.86 -52.10
C SER A 23 59.82 -74.38 -53.29
N SER A 24 59.92 -73.72 -54.44
CA SER A 24 59.62 -74.31 -55.75
C SER A 24 60.36 -73.57 -56.86
N PRO A 25 60.64 -74.27 -57.99
CA PRO A 25 61.88 -74.14 -58.73
C PRO A 25 61.74 -73.38 -60.05
N ALA A 26 62.89 -73.12 -60.68
CA ALA A 26 63.04 -72.55 -62.01
C ALA A 26 62.27 -73.34 -63.10
N PRO A 27 61.75 -72.69 -64.16
CA PRO A 27 61.22 -73.39 -65.32
C PRO A 27 62.33 -73.65 -66.36
N GLU A 28 62.48 -74.93 -66.67
CA GLU A 28 63.27 -75.48 -67.78
C GLU A 28 62.70 -75.07 -69.14
N GLU A 29 63.63 -74.89 -70.08
CA GLU A 29 63.41 -74.69 -71.51
C GLU A 29 62.70 -75.91 -72.13
N ILE A 30 61.49 -75.69 -72.65
CA ILE A 30 60.81 -76.65 -73.52
C ILE A 30 60.92 -76.12 -74.95
N TYR A 31 61.83 -76.72 -75.71
CA TYR A 31 61.86 -76.68 -77.17
C TYR A 31 60.53 -77.20 -77.72
N ASP A 32 59.68 -76.31 -78.23
CA ASP A 32 58.48 -76.71 -78.97
C ASP A 32 58.73 -76.65 -80.48
N ARG A 33 58.56 -77.83 -81.07
CA ARG A 33 58.83 -78.18 -82.46
C ARG A 33 57.67 -77.71 -83.32
N LEU A 34 57.81 -76.54 -83.96
CA LEU A 34 56.83 -76.02 -84.92
C LEU A 34 56.72 -76.95 -86.15
N LEU A 35 55.65 -77.75 -86.18
CA LEU A 35 55.14 -78.39 -87.39
C LEU A 35 54.32 -77.35 -88.17
N GLU A 36 54.89 -76.79 -89.22
CA GLU A 36 54.17 -75.96 -90.21
C GLU A 36 53.18 -76.84 -90.99
N VAL A 37 51.90 -76.76 -90.63
CA VAL A 37 50.79 -77.16 -91.50
C VAL A 37 50.41 -75.94 -92.36
N PRO A 38 50.26 -76.05 -93.68
CA PRO A 38 49.89 -74.92 -94.52
C PRO A 38 48.42 -74.57 -94.24
N VAL A 39 48.20 -73.54 -93.41
CA VAL A 39 46.87 -72.99 -93.14
C VAL A 39 46.40 -72.24 -94.39
N THR A 40 45.21 -72.58 -94.90
CA THR A 40 44.65 -71.89 -96.06
C THR A 40 44.31 -70.43 -95.70
N ARG A 41 44.45 -69.51 -96.67
CA ARG A 41 44.25 -68.06 -96.49
C ARG A 41 42.89 -67.69 -95.87
N GLU A 42 41.86 -68.48 -96.16
CA GLU A 42 40.51 -68.32 -95.64
C GLU A 42 40.40 -68.66 -94.14
N GLN A 43 41.11 -69.69 -93.67
CA GLN A 43 41.17 -70.05 -92.25
C GLN A 43 41.87 -68.95 -91.44
N LEU A 44 42.98 -68.38 -91.94
CA LEU A 44 43.65 -67.26 -91.29
C LEU A 44 42.75 -66.02 -91.19
N HIS A 45 41.94 -65.73 -92.22
CA HIS A 45 40.99 -64.63 -92.20
C HIS A 45 39.84 -64.87 -91.20
N HIS A 46 39.33 -66.10 -91.11
CA HIS A 46 38.32 -66.47 -90.13
C HIS A 46 38.83 -66.31 -88.70
N TYR A 47 40.02 -66.82 -88.39
CA TYR A 47 40.63 -66.67 -87.06
C TYR A 47 40.93 -65.21 -86.70
N ARG A 48 41.36 -64.39 -87.67
CA ARG A 48 41.55 -62.95 -87.45
C ARG A 48 40.25 -62.25 -87.08
N ASN A 49 39.17 -62.48 -87.83
CA ASN A 49 37.87 -61.87 -87.55
C ASN A 49 37.30 -62.29 -86.19
N VAL A 50 37.43 -63.58 -85.84
CA VAL A 50 36.99 -64.10 -84.53
C VAL A 50 37.82 -63.46 -83.41
N ALA A 51 39.14 -63.32 -83.59
CA ALA A 51 40.00 -62.65 -82.62
C ALA A 51 39.68 -61.16 -82.47
N GLU A 52 39.38 -60.46 -83.56
CA GLU A 52 38.96 -59.05 -83.54
C GLU A 52 37.60 -58.86 -82.86
N SER A 53 36.62 -59.73 -83.15
CA SER A 53 35.32 -59.76 -82.46
C SER A 53 35.51 -60.01 -80.96
N ALA A 54 36.32 -61.00 -80.58
CA ALA A 54 36.60 -61.31 -79.18
C ALA A 54 37.33 -60.14 -78.46
N ARG A 55 38.22 -59.43 -79.15
CA ARG A 55 38.86 -58.21 -78.62
C ARG A 55 37.87 -57.07 -78.43
N SER A 56 36.94 -56.89 -79.37
CA SER A 56 35.87 -55.90 -79.26
C SER A 56 34.93 -56.22 -78.10
N ASP A 57 34.53 -57.49 -77.94
CA ASP A 57 33.69 -57.94 -76.83
C ASP A 57 34.42 -57.81 -75.47
N LEU A 58 35.72 -58.09 -75.43
CA LEU A 58 36.56 -57.86 -74.25
C LEU A 58 36.64 -56.36 -73.91
N ALA A 59 36.83 -55.49 -74.90
CA ALA A 59 36.83 -54.05 -74.66
C ALA A 59 35.47 -53.54 -74.15
N ALA A 60 34.37 -54.02 -74.73
CA ALA A 60 33.02 -53.65 -74.29
C ALA A 60 32.70 -54.13 -72.86
N THR A 61 33.18 -55.33 -72.48
CA THR A 61 33.02 -55.85 -71.12
C THR A 61 33.89 -55.12 -70.10
N LEU A 62 35.11 -54.72 -70.49
CA LEU A 62 35.98 -53.88 -69.65
C LEU A 62 35.35 -52.52 -69.37
N VAL A 63 34.81 -51.83 -70.38
CA VAL A 63 34.11 -50.55 -70.17
C VAL A 63 32.90 -50.73 -69.24
N LYS A 64 32.10 -51.78 -69.42
CA LYS A 64 30.97 -52.08 -68.52
C LYS A 64 31.44 -52.35 -67.09
N PHE A 65 32.54 -53.07 -66.92
CA PHE A 65 33.14 -53.32 -65.61
C PHE A 65 33.63 -52.03 -64.95
N GLU A 66 34.32 -51.16 -65.70
CA GLU A 66 34.78 -49.86 -65.20
C GLU A 66 33.60 -48.94 -64.81
N CYS A 67 32.54 -48.89 -65.62
CA CYS A 67 31.30 -48.17 -65.29
C CYS A 67 30.67 -48.72 -64.00
N ALA A 68 30.47 -50.03 -63.90
CA ALA A 68 29.93 -50.64 -62.68
C ALA A 68 30.82 -50.40 -61.45
N GLN A 69 32.15 -50.40 -61.62
CA GLN A 69 33.09 -50.10 -60.54
C GLN A 69 33.00 -48.63 -60.10
N SER A 70 32.78 -47.70 -61.05
CA SER A 70 32.56 -46.29 -60.75
C SER A 70 31.25 -46.06 -59.98
N GLU A 71 30.16 -46.70 -60.41
CA GLU A 71 28.86 -46.65 -59.73
C GLU A 71 28.95 -47.22 -58.31
N LEU A 72 29.68 -48.32 -58.11
CA LEU A 72 29.94 -48.88 -56.78
C LEU A 72 30.72 -47.92 -55.87
N ARG A 73 31.71 -47.19 -56.42
CA ARG A 73 32.44 -46.17 -55.65
C ARG A 73 31.52 -45.00 -55.26
N ASP A 74 30.68 -44.54 -56.17
CA ASP A 74 29.70 -43.48 -55.92
C ASP A 74 28.66 -43.89 -54.88
N LEU A 75 28.13 -45.11 -54.97
CA LEU A 75 27.18 -45.65 -53.99
C LEU A 75 27.82 -45.81 -52.61
N ARG A 76 29.08 -46.27 -52.54
CA ARG A 76 29.83 -46.33 -51.27
C ARG A 76 30.04 -44.94 -50.67
N SER A 77 30.41 -43.95 -51.48
CA SER A 77 30.56 -42.56 -51.04
C SER A 77 29.23 -42.00 -50.50
N LYS A 78 28.13 -42.21 -51.23
CA LYS A 78 26.77 -41.83 -50.79
C LYS A 78 26.39 -42.52 -49.49
N MET A 79 26.65 -43.82 -49.36
CA MET A 79 26.37 -44.57 -48.13
C MET A 79 27.17 -44.02 -46.95
N LEU A 80 28.47 -43.75 -47.11
CA LEU A 80 29.29 -43.14 -46.07
C LEU A 80 28.81 -41.74 -45.68
N SER A 81 28.36 -40.93 -46.65
CA SER A 81 27.77 -39.62 -46.35
C SER A 81 26.47 -39.72 -45.54
N LYS A 82 25.63 -40.73 -45.84
CA LYS A 82 24.39 -40.99 -45.11
C LYS A 82 24.67 -41.55 -43.72
N GLU A 83 25.65 -42.44 -43.58
CA GLU A 83 26.14 -42.94 -42.29
C GLU A 83 26.62 -41.77 -41.39
N ALA A 84 27.42 -40.85 -41.93
CA ALA A 84 27.87 -39.66 -41.22
C ALA A 84 26.70 -38.75 -40.80
N SER A 85 25.72 -38.54 -41.68
CA SER A 85 24.50 -37.78 -41.36
C SER A 85 23.66 -38.45 -40.27
N CYS A 86 23.52 -39.78 -40.30
CA CYS A 86 22.83 -40.54 -39.27
C CYS A 86 23.55 -40.46 -37.91
N GLN A 87 24.88 -40.50 -37.90
CA GLN A 87 25.67 -40.33 -36.69
C GLN A 87 25.54 -38.91 -36.12
N ALA A 88 25.53 -37.89 -36.97
CA ALA A 88 25.29 -36.50 -36.56
C ALA A 88 23.89 -36.34 -35.94
N LEU A 89 22.84 -36.85 -36.59
CA LEU A 89 21.47 -36.84 -36.04
C LEU A 89 21.36 -37.60 -34.71
N LYS A 90 22.08 -38.72 -34.56
CA LYS A 90 22.12 -39.48 -33.30
C LYS A 90 22.78 -38.67 -32.18
N ALA A 91 23.89 -37.99 -32.48
CA ALA A 91 24.54 -37.11 -31.51
C ALA A 91 23.64 -35.93 -31.11
N GLU A 92 22.92 -35.35 -32.07
CA GLU A 92 21.96 -34.28 -31.81
C GLU A 92 20.79 -34.77 -30.92
N MET A 93 20.25 -35.96 -31.21
CA MET A 93 19.20 -36.58 -30.38
C MET A 93 19.67 -36.82 -28.94
N GLU A 94 20.89 -37.32 -28.75
CA GLU A 94 21.45 -37.51 -27.39
C GLU A 94 21.65 -36.17 -26.67
N ASN A 95 22.09 -35.13 -27.38
CA ASN A 95 22.16 -33.78 -26.81
C ASN A 95 20.77 -33.24 -26.39
N TYR A 96 19.73 -33.48 -27.20
CA TYR A 96 18.35 -33.14 -26.81
C TYR A 96 17.89 -33.90 -25.56
N LYS A 97 18.18 -35.21 -25.46
CA LYS A 97 17.86 -36.01 -24.28
C LYS A 97 18.58 -35.51 -23.03
N GLU A 98 19.87 -35.18 -23.15
CA GLU A 98 20.65 -34.64 -22.05
C GLU A 98 20.10 -33.27 -21.61
N ASN A 99 19.81 -32.37 -22.55
CA ASN A 99 19.21 -31.07 -22.25
C ASN A 99 17.82 -31.22 -21.61
N HIS A 100 17.01 -32.17 -22.08
CA HIS A 100 15.73 -32.49 -21.47
C HIS A 100 15.91 -33.00 -20.03
N ALA A 101 16.85 -33.92 -19.78
CA ALA A 101 17.13 -34.44 -18.45
C ALA A 101 17.63 -33.34 -17.49
N ARG A 102 18.52 -32.45 -17.95
CA ARG A 102 18.98 -31.28 -17.18
C ARG A 102 17.82 -30.34 -16.85
N LYS A 103 16.99 -29.98 -17.83
CA LYS A 103 15.81 -29.14 -17.63
C LYS A 103 14.80 -29.79 -16.68
N SER A 104 14.56 -31.09 -16.81
CA SER A 104 13.68 -31.85 -15.94
C SER A 104 14.20 -31.90 -14.50
N SER A 105 15.51 -32.11 -14.30
CA SER A 105 16.14 -32.08 -12.98
C SER A 105 16.04 -30.71 -12.32
N LEU A 106 16.31 -29.64 -13.08
CA LEU A 106 16.13 -28.27 -12.61
C LEU A 106 14.67 -28.00 -12.21
N LEU A 107 13.71 -28.45 -13.02
CA LEU A 107 12.29 -28.27 -12.74
C LEU A 107 11.87 -29.01 -11.47
N THR A 108 12.37 -30.23 -11.23
CA THR A 108 12.15 -30.97 -9.97
C THR A 108 12.76 -30.23 -8.77
N SER A 109 13.97 -29.69 -8.91
CA SER A 109 14.62 -28.90 -7.84
C SER A 109 13.84 -27.62 -7.53
N LEU A 110 13.37 -26.90 -8.55
CA LEU A 110 12.54 -25.71 -8.37
C LEU A 110 11.20 -26.04 -7.71
N ARG A 111 10.55 -27.16 -8.08
CA ARG A 111 9.33 -27.62 -7.42
C ARG A 111 9.56 -27.93 -5.94
N HIS A 112 10.66 -28.62 -5.60
CA HIS A 112 11.02 -28.90 -4.22
C HIS A 112 11.23 -27.60 -3.43
N ARG A 113 11.91 -26.63 -4.03
CA ARG A 113 12.15 -25.32 -3.42
C ARG A 113 10.86 -24.53 -3.17
N VAL A 114 9.91 -24.59 -4.10
CA VAL A 114 8.59 -23.97 -3.93
C VAL A 114 7.85 -24.65 -2.76
N GLN A 115 7.87 -25.98 -2.70
CA GLN A 115 7.26 -26.72 -1.60
C GLN A 115 7.89 -26.37 -0.24
N GLU A 116 9.22 -26.29 -0.15
CA GLU A 116 9.92 -25.84 1.07
C GLU A 116 9.44 -24.44 1.51
N LEU A 117 9.34 -23.50 0.57
CA LEU A 117 8.88 -22.14 0.86
C LEU A 117 7.41 -22.09 1.27
N GLU A 118 6.56 -22.95 0.69
CA GLU A 118 5.15 -23.09 1.08
C GLU A 118 5.03 -23.65 2.52
N GLU A 119 5.84 -24.66 2.86
CA GLU A 119 5.90 -25.24 4.21
C GLU A 119 6.45 -24.23 5.23
N GLU A 120 7.49 -23.48 4.90
CA GLU A 120 8.03 -22.39 5.73
C GLU A 120 6.99 -21.28 5.95
N SER A 121 6.26 -20.90 4.89
CA SER A 121 5.18 -19.92 4.97
C SER A 121 4.04 -20.40 5.89
N ALA A 122 3.63 -21.66 5.77
CA ALA A 122 2.62 -22.26 6.64
C ALA A 122 3.08 -22.33 8.11
N ALA A 123 4.35 -22.67 8.35
CA ALA A 123 4.95 -22.66 9.68
C ALA A 123 5.00 -21.25 10.27
N LEU A 124 5.36 -20.24 9.45
CA LEU A 124 5.40 -18.84 9.85
C LEU A 124 3.99 -18.32 10.19
N ALA A 125 2.98 -18.67 9.38
CA ALA A 125 1.59 -18.32 9.66
C ALA A 125 1.11 -18.92 10.99
N THR A 126 1.44 -20.18 11.25
CA THR A 126 1.12 -20.86 12.52
C THR A 126 1.85 -20.21 13.70
N SER A 127 3.12 -19.85 13.53
CA SER A 127 3.91 -19.14 14.53
C SER A 127 3.31 -17.76 14.83
N LYS A 128 2.91 -17.01 13.79
CA LYS A 128 2.25 -15.70 13.90
C LYS A 128 0.97 -15.81 14.72
N ILE A 129 0.08 -16.74 14.39
CA ILE A 129 -1.16 -16.98 15.14
C ILE A 129 -0.84 -17.28 16.61
N ARG A 130 0.17 -18.12 16.89
CA ARG A 130 0.58 -18.43 18.26
C ARG A 130 1.07 -17.19 19.01
N THR A 131 1.90 -16.36 18.38
CA THR A 131 2.39 -15.10 18.99
C THR A 131 1.27 -14.08 19.22
N GLU A 132 0.30 -13.98 18.30
CA GLU A 132 -0.88 -13.13 18.45
C GLU A 132 -1.73 -13.57 19.63
N ILE A 133 -1.96 -14.88 19.79
CA ILE A 133 -2.67 -15.44 20.95
C ILE A 133 -1.93 -15.09 22.26
N THR A 134 -0.60 -15.32 22.31
CA THR A 134 0.20 -14.98 23.51
C THR A 134 0.16 -13.49 23.82
N ALA A 135 0.27 -12.63 22.81
CA ALA A 135 0.15 -11.18 22.99
C ALA A 135 -1.24 -10.79 23.50
N HIS A 136 -2.31 -11.39 22.97
CA HIS A 136 -3.67 -11.12 23.41
C HIS A 136 -3.90 -11.53 24.87
N THR A 137 -3.36 -12.68 25.29
CA THR A 137 -3.37 -13.12 26.69
C THR A 137 -2.63 -12.14 27.59
N ALA A 138 -1.41 -11.72 27.21
CA ALA A 138 -0.63 -10.77 27.99
C ALA A 138 -1.28 -9.37 28.08
N ILE A 139 -1.99 -8.94 27.03
CA ILE A 139 -2.79 -7.70 27.04
C ILE A 139 -3.94 -7.83 28.04
N LYS A 140 -4.64 -8.97 28.05
CA LYS A 140 -5.74 -9.23 28.99
C LYS A 140 -5.26 -9.24 30.44
N GLU A 141 -4.14 -9.92 30.72
CA GLU A 141 -3.51 -9.93 32.05
C GLU A 141 -3.09 -8.51 32.47
N ASN A 142 -2.50 -7.72 31.57
CA ASN A 142 -2.17 -6.32 31.85
C ASN A 142 -3.40 -5.47 32.16
N GLN A 143 -4.52 -5.70 31.49
CA GLN A 143 -5.78 -5.01 31.79
C GLN A 143 -6.31 -5.39 33.17
N GLU A 144 -6.23 -6.66 33.56
CA GLU A 144 -6.60 -7.11 34.90
C GLU A 144 -5.69 -6.53 35.98
N LEU A 145 -4.38 -6.48 35.75
CA LEU A 145 -3.43 -5.82 36.65
C LEU A 145 -3.71 -4.32 36.77
N LYS A 146 -4.03 -3.62 35.67
CA LYS A 146 -4.43 -2.21 35.72
C LYS A 146 -5.68 -1.98 36.56
N LYS A 147 -6.69 -2.87 36.46
CA LYS A 147 -7.89 -2.82 37.30
C LYS A 147 -7.54 -2.97 38.79
N LYS A 148 -6.68 -3.95 39.12
CA LYS A 148 -6.19 -4.15 40.50
C LYS A 148 -5.41 -2.95 41.03
N VAL A 149 -4.56 -2.33 40.20
CA VAL A 149 -3.82 -1.12 40.59
C VAL A 149 -4.79 0.02 40.89
N ALA A 150 -5.80 0.25 40.04
CA ALA A 150 -6.80 1.28 40.27
C ALA A 150 -7.60 1.05 41.57
N GLU A 151 -7.98 -0.20 41.83
CA GLU A 151 -8.69 -0.59 43.06
C GLU A 151 -7.83 -0.39 44.31
N LEU A 152 -6.54 -0.73 44.25
CA LEU A 152 -5.58 -0.45 45.33
C LEU A 152 -5.39 1.05 45.54
N ASP A 153 -5.30 1.84 44.48
CA ASP A 153 -5.18 3.30 44.56
C ASP A 153 -6.42 3.94 45.20
N GLU A 154 -7.62 3.45 44.86
CA GLU A 154 -8.88 3.91 45.45
C GLU A 154 -8.96 3.59 46.94
N ASN A 155 -8.52 2.39 47.33
CA ASN A 155 -8.38 1.99 48.73
C ASN A 155 -7.36 2.86 49.48
N LEU A 156 -6.23 3.18 48.86
CA LEU A 156 -5.18 4.01 49.45
C LEU A 156 -5.66 5.45 49.65
N GLN A 157 -6.35 6.02 48.66
CA GLN A 157 -7.03 7.32 48.77
C GLN A 157 -8.07 7.34 49.88
N LYS A 158 -8.83 6.24 50.05
CA LYS A 158 -9.80 6.11 51.15
C LYS A 158 -9.10 6.10 52.50
N CYS A 159 -8.04 5.31 52.68
CA CYS A 159 -7.24 5.31 53.92
C CYS A 159 -6.60 6.68 54.21
N LEU A 160 -6.15 7.41 53.18
CA LEU A 160 -5.60 8.76 53.35
C LEU A 160 -6.68 9.74 53.84
N LYS A 161 -7.89 9.70 53.26
CA LYS A 161 -9.01 10.52 53.72
C LYS A 161 -9.42 10.19 55.15
N GLU A 162 -9.52 8.92 55.49
CA GLU A 162 -9.79 8.48 56.87
C GLU A 162 -8.70 8.95 57.85
N ASN A 163 -7.42 8.93 57.44
CA ASN A 163 -6.32 9.45 58.25
C ASN A 163 -6.38 10.98 58.41
N GLU A 164 -6.71 11.73 57.36
CA GLU A 164 -6.94 13.18 57.47
C GLU A 164 -8.14 13.52 58.36
N GLU A 165 -9.24 12.78 58.25
CA GLU A 165 -10.43 12.93 59.10
C GLU A 165 -10.06 12.66 60.58
N ASN A 166 -9.31 11.58 60.83
CA ASN A 166 -8.78 11.26 62.16
C ASN A 166 -7.87 12.38 62.70
N LYS A 167 -6.98 12.94 61.88
CA LYS A 167 -6.13 14.10 62.26
C LYS A 167 -6.97 15.33 62.58
N LYS A 168 -8.00 15.64 61.78
CA LYS A 168 -8.93 16.74 62.05
C LYS A 168 -9.68 16.53 63.36
N GLN A 169 -10.14 15.31 63.62
CA GLN A 169 -10.81 14.96 64.87
C GLN A 169 -9.87 15.07 66.08
N VAL A 170 -8.63 14.60 65.96
CA VAL A 170 -7.58 14.80 66.98
C VAL A 170 -7.32 16.28 67.23
N SER A 171 -7.18 17.09 66.17
CA SER A 171 -6.96 18.54 66.31
C SER A 171 -8.13 19.26 66.97
N LYS A 172 -9.38 18.82 66.71
CA LYS A 172 -10.59 19.35 67.36
C LYS A 172 -10.65 18.97 68.84
N ASN A 173 -10.20 17.76 69.20
CA ASN A 173 -10.07 17.34 70.59
C ASN A 173 -8.96 18.11 71.32
N CYS A 174 -7.82 18.39 70.66
CA CYS A 174 -6.77 19.26 71.20
C CYS A 174 -7.28 20.68 71.46
N ARG A 175 -8.02 21.28 70.51
CA ARG A 175 -8.64 22.61 70.70
C ARG A 175 -9.63 22.63 71.87
N ARG A 176 -10.44 21.57 72.04
CA ARG A 176 -11.33 21.44 73.20
C ARG A 176 -10.56 21.30 74.52
N HIS A 177 -9.42 20.61 74.52
CA HIS A 177 -8.54 20.53 75.68
C HIS A 177 -7.85 21.88 75.98
N GLU A 178 -7.47 22.63 74.96
CA GLU A 178 -6.93 24.00 75.09
C GLU A 178 -7.99 25.00 75.56
N GLU A 179 -9.22 24.91 75.07
CA GLU A 179 -10.37 25.71 75.54
C GLU A 179 -10.73 25.37 76.99
N PHE A 180 -10.65 24.10 77.37
CA PHE A 180 -10.81 23.66 78.77
C PHE A 180 -9.69 24.20 79.67
N LEU A 181 -8.45 24.27 79.19
CA LEU A 181 -7.33 24.90 79.90
C LEU A 181 -7.46 26.42 79.98
N ALA A 182 -7.94 27.09 78.93
CA ALA A 182 -8.21 28.53 78.92
C ALA A 182 -9.34 28.90 79.89
N GLN A 183 -10.41 28.10 79.97
CA GLN A 183 -11.46 28.25 80.99
C GLN A 183 -10.97 27.98 82.41
N LEU A 184 -9.98 27.08 82.58
CA LEU A 184 -9.30 26.87 83.85
C LEU A 184 -8.40 28.06 84.25
N CYS A 185 -7.79 28.74 83.27
CA CYS A 185 -6.97 29.94 83.46
C CYS A 185 -7.81 31.22 83.68
N ASP A 186 -9.00 31.35 83.07
CA ASP A 186 -9.91 32.46 83.35
C ASP A 186 -10.56 32.35 84.75
N CYS A 187 -10.60 31.14 85.35
CA CYS A 187 -11.09 30.91 86.71
C CYS A 187 -9.99 30.95 87.79
N LEU A 188 -8.72 30.94 87.38
CA LEU A 188 -7.56 31.03 88.27
C LEU A 188 -6.66 32.14 87.73
N ASP A 189 -6.87 33.36 88.22
CA ASP A 189 -5.91 34.45 88.10
C ASP A 189 -4.90 34.35 89.26
N PRO A 190 -3.63 33.96 89.02
CA PRO A 190 -2.59 34.00 90.01
C PRO A 190 -1.55 35.01 89.53
N ASP A 191 -1.81 36.30 89.65
CA ASP A 191 -0.86 37.28 90.22
C ASP A 191 -1.23 38.72 89.83
N LYS A 192 -1.89 39.44 90.75
CA LYS A 192 -1.19 40.43 91.58
C LYS A 192 -2.09 41.04 92.66
N LYS A 193 -1.48 41.08 93.83
CA LYS A 193 -1.91 41.67 95.09
C LYS A 193 -2.29 43.15 94.93
N ASN A 194 -3.35 43.52 95.65
CA ASN A 194 -3.54 44.80 96.35
C ASN A 194 -3.20 46.08 95.57
N GLU A 195 -4.19 46.63 94.86
CA GLU A 195 -4.70 48.00 95.06
C GLU A 195 -5.91 48.19 94.12
N LYS A 196 -6.94 48.91 94.58
CA LYS A 196 -8.15 49.16 93.77
C LYS A 196 -7.74 49.94 92.52
N ALA A 197 -7.82 49.33 91.34
CA ALA A 197 -7.77 50.08 90.08
C ALA A 197 -8.94 51.08 90.09
N SER A 198 -8.64 52.37 89.97
CA SER A 198 -9.66 53.41 89.95
C SER A 198 -10.27 53.53 88.56
N ASP A 199 -11.51 54.03 88.46
CA ASP A 199 -12.22 54.22 87.19
C ASP A 199 -11.43 55.10 86.18
N GLU A 200 -10.52 55.95 86.65
CA GLU A 200 -9.63 56.77 85.81
C GLU A 200 -8.60 55.95 85.04
N ASP A 201 -8.05 54.88 85.63
CA ASP A 201 -7.08 54.00 84.97
C ASP A 201 -7.74 53.17 83.85
N LEU A 202 -8.99 52.76 84.06
CA LEU A 202 -9.82 52.11 83.04
C LEU A 202 -10.14 53.06 81.87
N ILE A 203 -10.44 54.34 82.16
CA ILE A 203 -10.73 55.35 81.13
C ILE A 203 -9.49 55.69 80.30
N LEU A 204 -8.30 55.79 80.92
CA LEU A 204 -7.05 56.01 80.20
C LEU A 204 -6.72 54.83 79.29
N LYS A 205 -6.89 53.59 79.77
CA LYS A 205 -6.69 52.39 78.95
C LYS A 205 -7.69 52.30 77.79
N LEU A 206 -8.95 52.67 78.01
CA LEU A 206 -9.96 52.75 76.95
C LEU A 206 -9.55 53.78 75.88
N ARG A 207 -9.02 54.93 76.29
CA ARG A 207 -8.60 56.00 75.38
C ARG A 207 -7.36 55.62 74.55
N GLU A 208 -6.42 54.88 75.14
CA GLU A 208 -5.30 54.26 74.41
C GLU A 208 -5.80 53.24 73.39
N LEU A 209 -6.67 52.31 73.79
CA LEU A 209 -7.26 51.31 72.90
C LEU A 209 -8.05 51.95 71.75
N CYS A 210 -8.75 53.07 71.97
CA CYS A 210 -9.42 53.80 70.90
C CYS A 210 -8.44 54.39 69.88
N LYS A 211 -7.28 54.91 70.32
CA LYS A 211 -6.24 55.45 69.43
C LYS A 211 -5.58 54.33 68.63
N GLU A 212 -5.26 53.21 69.27
CA GLU A 212 -4.72 52.02 68.61
C GLU A 212 -5.71 51.45 67.60
N ASN A 213 -7.01 51.40 67.92
CA ASN A 213 -8.05 50.96 67.01
C ASN A 213 -8.17 51.88 65.78
N ALA A 214 -8.08 53.20 65.97
CA ALA A 214 -8.07 54.16 64.85
C ALA A 214 -6.82 53.97 63.95
N PHE A 215 -5.65 53.73 64.53
CA PHE A 215 -4.43 53.45 63.79
C PHE A 215 -4.50 52.14 63.00
N VAL A 216 -4.96 51.06 63.64
CA VAL A 216 -5.16 49.76 62.99
C VAL A 216 -6.19 49.84 61.86
N LYS A 217 -7.27 50.63 62.02
CA LYS A 217 -8.21 50.91 60.93
C LYS A 217 -7.55 51.62 59.76
N GLY A 218 -6.67 52.59 60.02
CA GLY A 218 -5.87 53.23 58.98
C GLY A 218 -4.97 52.24 58.23
N GLN A 219 -4.30 51.34 58.96
CA GLN A 219 -3.49 50.28 58.36
C GLN A 219 -4.33 49.31 57.52
N ILE A 220 -5.52 48.94 57.98
CA ILE A 220 -6.46 48.08 57.24
C ILE A 220 -6.82 48.73 55.89
N VAL A 221 -7.16 50.03 55.87
CA VAL A 221 -7.49 50.74 54.62
C VAL A 221 -6.30 50.73 53.65
N THR A 222 -5.09 51.01 54.13
CA THR A 222 -3.90 50.95 53.25
C THR A 222 -3.63 49.54 52.72
N LEU A 223 -3.85 48.51 53.53
CA LEU A 223 -3.72 47.12 53.10
C LEU A 223 -4.80 46.75 52.08
N GLU A 224 -6.05 47.16 52.28
CA GLU A 224 -7.15 46.97 51.32
C GLU A 224 -6.84 47.64 49.96
N GLU A 225 -6.29 48.85 49.95
CA GLU A 225 -5.85 49.52 48.73
C GLU A 225 -4.74 48.75 48.00
N THR A 226 -3.72 48.25 48.72
CA THR A 226 -2.66 47.42 48.12
C THR A 226 -3.17 46.08 47.57
N VAL A 227 -4.12 45.44 48.28
CA VAL A 227 -4.78 44.21 47.81
C VAL A 227 -5.56 44.47 46.53
N ASN A 228 -6.30 45.58 46.46
CA ASN A 228 -7.04 45.97 45.25
C ASN A 228 -6.11 46.23 44.05
N VAL A 229 -4.98 46.92 44.24
CA VAL A 229 -3.97 47.12 43.18
C VAL A 229 -3.44 45.78 42.68
N HIS A 230 -3.04 44.88 43.58
CA HIS A 230 -2.56 43.55 43.20
C HIS A 230 -3.64 42.70 42.52
N GLU A 231 -4.90 42.82 42.92
CA GLU A 231 -6.01 42.12 42.27
C GLU A 231 -6.21 42.62 40.83
N MET A 232 -6.13 43.93 40.61
CA MET A 232 -6.19 44.55 39.29
C MET A 232 -5.00 44.13 38.40
N GLU A 233 -3.78 44.13 38.95
CA GLU A 233 -2.57 43.66 38.25
C GLU A 233 -2.65 42.17 37.91
N ALA A 234 -3.14 41.34 38.84
CA ALA A 234 -3.37 39.93 38.60
C ALA A 234 -4.43 39.71 37.50
N LYS A 235 -5.46 40.54 37.44
CA LYS A 235 -6.48 40.50 36.39
C LYS A 235 -5.90 40.86 35.02
N ALA A 236 -5.13 41.95 34.93
CA ALA A 236 -4.44 42.33 33.69
C ALA A 236 -3.44 41.27 33.22
N SER A 237 -2.74 40.63 34.17
CA SER A 237 -1.82 39.52 33.90
C SER A 237 -2.55 38.30 33.37
N ARG A 238 -3.68 37.91 33.97
CA ARG A 238 -4.53 36.80 33.50
C ARG A 238 -5.05 37.05 32.08
N GLU A 239 -5.48 38.27 31.76
CA GLU A 239 -5.92 38.63 30.41
C GLU A 239 -4.78 38.55 29.39
N THR A 240 -3.59 39.03 29.76
CA THR A 240 -2.40 38.94 28.89
C THR A 240 -1.99 37.48 28.65
N ILE A 241 -2.01 36.64 29.68
CA ILE A 241 -1.79 35.20 29.55
C ILE A 241 -2.83 34.56 28.63
N MET A 242 -4.12 34.88 28.78
CA MET A 242 -5.17 34.34 27.90
C MET A 242 -4.98 34.75 26.43
N ARG A 243 -4.55 35.99 26.17
CA ARG A 243 -4.24 36.46 24.82
C ARG A 243 -3.06 35.71 24.22
N LEU A 244 -1.96 35.58 24.97
CA LEU A 244 -0.78 34.82 24.55
C LEU A 244 -1.09 33.34 24.33
N VAL A 245 -1.90 32.72 25.20
CA VAL A 245 -2.35 31.33 25.02
C VAL A 245 -3.18 31.19 23.74
N SER A 246 -4.04 32.15 23.42
CA SER A 246 -4.82 32.16 22.17
C SER A 246 -3.91 32.30 20.95
N GLU A 247 -2.91 33.18 21.01
CA GLU A 247 -1.93 33.36 19.95
C GLU A 247 -1.06 32.11 19.75
N VAL A 248 -0.57 31.49 20.83
CA VAL A 248 0.18 30.24 20.79
C VAL A 248 -0.67 29.12 20.21
N ASN A 249 -1.93 28.98 20.61
CA ASN A 249 -2.84 27.96 20.05
C ASN A 249 -3.06 28.19 18.55
N ARG A 250 -3.21 29.45 18.11
CA ARG A 250 -3.37 29.80 16.70
C ARG A 250 -2.08 29.49 15.91
N ALA A 251 -0.92 29.84 16.46
CA ALA A 251 0.37 29.53 15.86
C ALA A 251 0.60 28.00 15.78
N GLN A 252 0.26 27.25 16.83
CA GLN A 252 0.37 25.80 16.87
C GLN A 252 -0.52 25.13 15.81
N LYS A 253 -1.76 25.62 15.63
CA LYS A 253 -2.64 25.12 14.56
C LYS A 253 -2.08 25.40 13.16
N LYS A 254 -1.54 26.60 12.94
CA LYS A 254 -0.89 26.96 11.67
C LYS A 254 0.36 26.10 11.42
N ALA A 255 1.17 25.85 12.44
CA ALA A 255 2.33 24.99 12.36
C ALA A 255 1.93 23.54 12.02
N ALA A 256 0.88 23.01 12.66
CA ALA A 256 0.35 21.68 12.36
C ALA A 256 -0.16 21.56 10.91
N SER A 257 -0.91 22.55 10.43
CA SER A 257 -1.34 22.62 9.03
C SER A 257 -0.16 22.65 8.06
N CYS A 258 0.88 23.45 8.38
CA CYS A 258 2.09 23.52 7.56
C CYS A 258 2.87 22.20 7.55
N THR A 259 2.92 21.46 8.66
CA THR A 259 3.54 20.14 8.69
C THR A 259 2.76 19.11 7.88
N GLU A 260 1.43 19.12 7.95
CA GLU A 260 0.58 18.23 7.14
C GLU A 260 0.74 18.50 5.64
N GLU A 261 0.78 19.77 5.23
CA GLU A 261 1.05 20.16 3.83
C GLU A 261 2.44 19.73 3.38
N LYS A 262 3.46 19.89 4.24
CA LYS A 262 4.83 19.45 3.94
C LYS A 262 4.92 17.94 3.78
N ASP A 263 4.23 17.18 4.62
CA ASP A 263 4.24 15.71 4.55
C ASP A 263 3.51 15.23 3.30
N LYS A 264 2.39 15.87 2.93
CA LYS A 264 1.69 15.61 1.66
C LYS A 264 2.57 15.92 0.45
N LEU A 265 3.23 17.08 0.42
CA LEU A 265 4.20 17.42 -0.63
C LEU A 265 5.37 16.43 -0.68
N GLY A 266 5.81 15.92 0.47
CA GLY A 266 6.84 14.88 0.56
C GLY A 266 6.38 13.57 -0.07
N GLN A 267 5.14 13.17 0.16
CA GLN A 267 4.56 11.97 -0.45
C GLN A 267 4.37 12.12 -1.96
N ASP A 268 3.86 13.27 -2.42
CA ASP A 268 3.72 13.58 -3.84
C ASP A 268 5.09 13.59 -4.55
N LEU A 269 6.13 14.12 -3.89
CA LEU A 269 7.50 14.10 -4.40
C LEU A 269 8.03 12.67 -4.54
N LEU A 270 7.81 11.80 -3.54
CA LEU A 270 8.22 10.39 -3.60
C LEU A 270 7.54 9.68 -4.77
N SER A 271 6.22 9.83 -4.93
CA SER A 271 5.50 9.25 -6.08
C SER A 271 5.98 9.82 -7.43
N ALA A 272 6.30 11.12 -7.49
CA ALA A 272 6.90 11.72 -8.68
C ALA A 272 8.30 11.18 -8.99
N VAL A 273 9.10 10.88 -7.97
CA VAL A 273 10.43 10.26 -8.14
C VAL A 273 10.29 8.83 -8.65
N GLU A 274 9.40 8.02 -8.08
CA GLU A 274 9.16 6.63 -8.52
C GLU A 274 8.72 6.56 -9.99
N THR A 275 7.80 7.45 -10.40
CA THR A 275 7.34 7.55 -11.79
C THR A 275 8.45 8.02 -12.72
N LYS A 276 9.26 9.01 -12.30
CA LYS A 276 10.46 9.44 -13.05
C LYS A 276 11.44 8.28 -13.24
N GLU A 277 11.76 7.52 -12.19
CA GLU A 277 12.67 6.37 -12.29
C GLU A 277 12.14 5.27 -13.20
N ALA A 278 10.81 5.07 -13.23
CA ALA A 278 10.17 4.15 -14.17
C ALA A 278 10.35 4.60 -15.62
N LEU A 279 10.10 5.88 -15.90
CA LEU A 279 10.32 6.46 -17.23
C LEU A 279 11.80 6.40 -17.62
N GLU A 280 12.73 6.66 -16.71
CA GLU A 280 14.17 6.53 -16.99
C GLU A 280 14.58 5.09 -17.34
N ARG A 281 13.97 4.09 -16.68
CA ARG A 281 14.17 2.67 -17.04
C ARG A 281 13.65 2.37 -18.45
N GLU A 282 12.48 2.89 -18.81
CA GLU A 282 11.93 2.74 -20.16
C GLU A 282 12.81 3.44 -21.22
N VAL A 283 13.27 4.66 -20.96
CA VAL A 283 14.19 5.39 -21.85
C VAL A 283 15.46 4.59 -22.10
N ARG A 284 16.06 4.00 -21.05
CA ARG A 284 17.23 3.12 -21.20
C ARG A 284 16.93 1.91 -22.07
N LEU A 285 15.79 1.24 -21.87
CA LEU A 285 15.36 0.11 -22.72
C LEU A 285 15.16 0.53 -24.18
N PHE A 286 14.56 1.70 -24.44
CA PHE A 286 14.42 2.21 -25.80
C PHE A 286 15.75 2.55 -26.45
N GLN A 287 16.70 3.13 -25.69
CA GLN A 287 18.05 3.39 -26.17
C GLN A 287 18.80 2.09 -26.51
N GLU A 288 18.69 1.05 -25.66
CA GLU A 288 19.28 -0.26 -25.93
C GLU A 288 18.70 -0.89 -27.19
N ARG A 289 17.36 -0.84 -27.36
CA ARG A 289 16.68 -1.32 -28.57
C ARG A 289 17.10 -0.55 -29.81
N LEU A 290 17.24 0.77 -29.72
CA LEU A 290 17.69 1.61 -30.82
C LEU A 290 19.12 1.25 -31.24
N LEU A 291 20.04 1.11 -30.26
CA LEU A 291 21.41 0.70 -30.52
C LEU A 291 21.50 -0.71 -31.13
N ALA A 292 20.68 -1.65 -30.64
CA ALA A 292 20.58 -2.98 -31.23
C ALA A 292 20.07 -2.92 -32.68
N GLY A 293 19.01 -2.15 -32.94
CA GLY A 293 18.48 -1.91 -34.28
C GLY A 293 19.51 -1.28 -35.22
N GLN A 294 20.28 -0.29 -34.74
CA GLN A 294 21.36 0.34 -35.49
C GLN A 294 22.45 -0.67 -35.88
N ARG A 295 22.89 -1.53 -34.95
CA ARG A 295 23.87 -2.58 -35.25
C ARG A 295 23.39 -3.56 -36.32
N VAL A 296 22.12 -3.96 -36.25
CA VAL A 296 21.51 -4.85 -37.25
C VAL A 296 21.44 -4.16 -38.61
N TRP A 297 21.05 -2.88 -38.65
CA TRP A 297 21.02 -2.10 -39.89
C TRP A 297 22.42 -1.93 -40.49
N ASP A 298 23.43 -1.63 -39.68
CA ASP A 298 24.82 -1.51 -40.13
C ASP A 298 25.34 -2.85 -40.67
N ALA A 299 25.03 -3.97 -40.02
CA ALA A 299 25.37 -5.30 -40.50
C ALA A 299 24.71 -5.60 -41.86
N SER A 300 23.39 -5.34 -41.99
CA SER A 300 22.67 -5.53 -43.24
C SER A 300 23.21 -4.64 -44.37
N LYS A 301 23.60 -3.40 -44.05
CA LYS A 301 24.24 -2.49 -45.00
C LYS A 301 25.60 -3.03 -45.48
N GLN A 302 26.38 -3.62 -44.59
CA GLN A 302 27.64 -4.28 -44.95
C GLN A 302 27.41 -5.50 -45.84
N GLU A 303 26.45 -6.37 -45.49
CA GLU A 303 26.08 -7.52 -46.31
C GLU A 303 25.62 -7.11 -47.71
N LEU A 304 24.78 -6.08 -47.83
CA LEU A 304 24.35 -5.54 -49.12
C LEU A 304 25.52 -4.99 -49.94
N SER A 305 26.50 -4.35 -49.29
CA SER A 305 27.71 -3.89 -49.97
C SER A 305 28.58 -5.03 -50.50
N LEU A 306 28.66 -6.14 -49.74
CA LEU A 306 29.38 -7.35 -50.17
C LEU A 306 28.65 -8.05 -51.32
N LEU A 307 27.32 -8.16 -51.24
CA LEU A 307 26.49 -8.73 -52.30
C LEU A 307 26.58 -7.92 -53.59
N LYS A 308 26.64 -6.59 -53.50
CA LYS A 308 26.83 -5.72 -54.66
C LYS A 308 28.20 -5.93 -55.31
N LYS A 309 29.26 -6.16 -54.52
CA LYS A 309 30.60 -6.47 -55.04
C LYS A 309 30.60 -7.83 -55.75
N SER A 310 30.05 -8.87 -55.12
CA SER A 310 30.00 -10.20 -55.74
C SER A 310 29.14 -10.22 -57.01
N SER A 311 28.04 -9.47 -57.06
CA SER A 311 27.24 -9.28 -58.28
C SER A 311 28.05 -8.65 -59.41
N CYS A 312 28.82 -7.60 -59.12
CA CYS A 312 29.67 -6.94 -60.11
C CYS A 312 30.82 -7.84 -60.61
N GLU A 313 31.40 -8.65 -59.72
CA GLU A 313 32.40 -9.66 -60.09
C GLU A 313 31.80 -10.75 -60.99
N LEU A 314 30.61 -11.23 -60.65
CA LEU A 314 29.87 -12.21 -61.46
C LEU A 314 29.56 -11.65 -62.86
N GLU A 315 29.07 -10.41 -62.95
CA GLU A 315 28.81 -9.71 -64.22
C GLU A 315 30.07 -9.63 -65.08
N LYS A 316 31.22 -9.24 -64.49
CA LYS A 316 32.51 -9.21 -65.21
C LYS A 316 32.92 -10.60 -65.70
N SER A 317 32.74 -11.65 -64.89
CA SER A 317 33.06 -13.02 -65.32
C SER A 317 32.13 -13.53 -66.44
N LEU A 318 30.86 -13.13 -66.40
CA LEU A 318 29.90 -13.46 -67.44
C LEU A 318 30.26 -12.80 -68.76
N GLU A 319 30.61 -11.51 -68.73
CA GLU A 319 31.07 -10.76 -69.92
C GLU A 319 32.33 -11.41 -70.52
N ALA A 320 33.33 -11.71 -69.68
CA ALA A 320 34.55 -12.37 -70.12
C ALA A 320 34.29 -13.76 -70.75
N SER A 321 33.32 -14.51 -70.22
CA SER A 321 32.89 -15.79 -70.79
C SER A 321 32.21 -15.59 -72.14
N MET A 322 31.32 -14.60 -72.27
CA MET A 322 30.68 -14.25 -73.53
C MET A 322 31.71 -13.88 -74.60
N ASP A 323 32.69 -13.04 -74.26
CA ASP A 323 33.79 -12.68 -75.17
C ASP A 323 34.62 -13.90 -75.61
N ALA A 324 34.93 -14.81 -74.68
CA ALA A 324 35.67 -16.03 -74.99
C ALA A 324 34.88 -16.96 -75.94
N THR A 325 33.57 -17.09 -75.75
CA THR A 325 32.72 -17.87 -76.67
C THR A 325 32.61 -17.22 -78.04
N ALA A 326 32.56 -15.89 -78.12
CA ALA A 326 32.58 -15.16 -79.39
C ALA A 326 33.91 -15.36 -80.12
N ALA A 327 35.04 -15.26 -79.40
CA ALA A 327 36.38 -15.50 -79.96
C ALA A 327 36.54 -16.93 -80.51
N SER A 328 36.11 -17.96 -79.76
CA SER A 328 36.13 -19.35 -80.21
C SER A 328 35.24 -19.58 -81.44
N ARG A 329 34.02 -19.01 -81.46
CA ARG A 329 33.12 -19.09 -82.62
C ARG A 329 33.76 -18.48 -83.87
N ASN A 330 34.45 -17.34 -83.74
CA ASN A 330 35.17 -16.70 -84.84
C ASN A 330 36.35 -17.58 -85.33
N GLN A 331 37.10 -18.20 -84.43
CA GLN A 331 38.17 -19.15 -84.80
C GLN A 331 37.63 -20.36 -85.57
N HIS A 332 36.51 -20.94 -85.14
CA HIS A 332 35.85 -22.04 -85.84
C HIS A 332 35.30 -21.65 -87.22
N SER A 333 34.86 -20.40 -87.40
CA SER A 333 34.50 -19.88 -88.73
C SER A 333 35.72 -19.79 -89.64
N SER A 334 36.81 -19.16 -89.16
CA SER A 334 38.05 -19.00 -89.93
C SER A 334 38.70 -20.35 -90.31
N PHE A 335 38.65 -21.33 -89.41
CA PHE A 335 39.15 -22.67 -89.71
C PHE A 335 38.38 -23.33 -90.87
N ARG A 336 37.05 -23.23 -90.88
CA ARG A 336 36.21 -23.78 -91.94
C ARG A 336 36.47 -23.12 -93.29
N GLU A 337 36.66 -21.81 -93.30
CA GLU A 337 37.07 -21.07 -94.51
C GLU A 337 38.41 -21.57 -95.07
N LYS A 338 39.40 -21.82 -94.21
CA LYS A 338 40.71 -22.36 -94.64
C LYS A 338 40.61 -23.76 -95.25
N VAL A 339 39.79 -24.64 -94.68
CA VAL A 339 39.58 -26.00 -95.20
C VAL A 339 38.86 -25.96 -96.56
N ALA A 340 37.84 -25.12 -96.71
CA ALA A 340 37.14 -24.94 -97.98
C ALA A 340 38.07 -24.40 -99.09
N ALA A 341 38.97 -23.48 -98.75
CA ALA A 341 39.96 -22.94 -99.69
C ALA A 341 40.97 -24.01 -100.17
N LEU A 342 41.46 -24.88 -99.27
CA LEU A 342 42.41 -25.96 -99.63
C LEU A 342 41.79 -27.00 -100.57
N LEU A 343 40.51 -27.29 -100.42
CA LEU A 343 39.81 -28.27 -101.24
C LEU A 343 39.36 -27.71 -102.61
N GLY A 344 39.24 -26.38 -102.76
CA GLY A 344 38.76 -25.73 -103.98
C GLY A 344 39.80 -25.51 -105.10
N GLY A 345 41.09 -25.82 -104.86
CA GLY A 345 42.21 -25.37 -105.70
C GLY A 345 42.10 -25.67 -107.20
N ASN A 346 41.94 -26.93 -107.61
CA ASN A 346 41.95 -27.32 -109.04
C ASN A 346 40.56 -27.72 -109.59
N TRP A 347 39.51 -27.61 -108.78
CA TRP A 347 38.21 -28.25 -109.05
C TRP A 347 36.98 -27.36 -108.76
N GLY A 348 37.16 -26.06 -108.49
CA GLY A 348 36.08 -25.06 -108.33
C GLY A 348 35.86 -24.56 -106.89
N THR A 349 35.21 -23.40 -106.74
CA THR A 349 34.97 -22.75 -105.44
C THR A 349 33.97 -23.54 -104.58
N ILE A 350 34.37 -23.93 -103.37
CA ILE A 350 33.53 -24.67 -102.41
C ILE A 350 32.99 -23.71 -101.34
N VAL A 351 31.70 -23.82 -101.01
CA VAL A 351 31.08 -23.07 -99.91
C VAL A 351 31.60 -23.62 -98.57
N PRO A 352 32.01 -22.78 -97.59
CA PRO A 352 32.57 -23.23 -96.31
C PRO A 352 31.48 -23.73 -95.34
N THR A 353 30.66 -24.67 -95.81
CA THR A 353 29.71 -25.46 -95.01
C THR A 353 30.23 -26.89 -94.86
N GLU A 354 29.99 -27.48 -93.70
CA GLU A 354 30.53 -28.79 -93.31
C GLU A 354 30.13 -29.92 -94.28
N ASP A 355 28.87 -29.90 -94.73
CA ASP A 355 28.34 -30.90 -95.66
C ASP A 355 29.02 -30.85 -97.04
N ALA A 356 29.33 -29.65 -97.54
CA ALA A 356 29.97 -29.46 -98.84
C ALA A 356 31.42 -29.96 -98.88
N ILE A 357 32.12 -29.88 -97.74
CA ILE A 357 33.49 -30.39 -97.57
C ILE A 357 33.51 -31.94 -97.62
N LEU A 358 32.52 -32.59 -96.99
CA LEU A 358 32.45 -34.05 -96.89
C LEU A 358 32.06 -34.74 -98.21
N GLU A 359 31.26 -34.09 -99.04
CA GLU A 359 30.85 -34.64 -100.34
C GLU A 359 32.02 -34.67 -101.33
N ARG A 360 32.91 -33.66 -101.28
CA ARG A 360 34.07 -33.54 -102.17
C ARG A 360 35.14 -34.61 -101.95
N ILE A 361 35.35 -35.04 -100.71
CA ILE A 361 36.35 -36.08 -100.37
C ILE A 361 35.96 -37.44 -100.98
N ARG A 362 34.65 -37.72 -101.12
CA ARG A 362 34.16 -38.98 -101.69
C ARG A 362 34.46 -39.13 -103.17
N GLU A 363 34.42 -38.06 -103.96
CA GLU A 363 34.68 -38.11 -105.41
C GLU A 363 36.16 -38.37 -105.77
N MET A 364 37.11 -37.85 -104.99
CA MET A 364 38.55 -38.05 -105.27
C MET A 364 39.00 -39.52 -105.17
N THR A 365 38.30 -40.32 -104.37
CA THR A 365 38.70 -41.71 -104.08
C THR A 365 38.41 -42.66 -105.27
N GLY A 366 37.38 -42.37 -106.08
CA GLY A 366 36.98 -43.24 -107.21
C GLY A 366 37.93 -43.23 -108.42
N GLN A 367 38.74 -42.18 -108.62
CA GLN A 367 39.68 -42.12 -109.75
C GLN A 367 40.93 -43.00 -109.57
N GLY A 368 41.30 -43.34 -108.33
CA GLY A 368 42.54 -44.06 -108.01
C GLY A 368 42.57 -45.52 -108.48
N GLU A 369 41.43 -46.18 -108.55
CA GLU A 369 41.35 -47.63 -108.83
C GLU A 369 41.66 -47.96 -110.31
N SER A 370 41.36 -47.06 -111.24
CA SER A 370 41.59 -47.25 -112.69
C SER A 370 43.08 -47.34 -113.10
N ARG A 371 43.99 -46.75 -112.32
CA ARG A 371 45.43 -46.71 -112.62
C ARG A 371 46.16 -48.01 -112.24
N LYS A 372 45.57 -48.83 -111.37
CA LYS A 372 46.21 -50.02 -110.78
C LYS A 372 46.27 -51.21 -111.75
N SER A 373 45.36 -51.31 -112.72
CA SER A 373 45.30 -52.42 -113.69
C SER A 373 46.39 -52.37 -114.76
N MET A 374 46.93 -51.20 -115.08
CA MET A 374 47.97 -51.00 -116.10
C MET A 374 49.35 -51.50 -115.64
N VAL A 375 49.59 -51.55 -114.32
CA VAL A 375 50.89 -51.91 -113.73
C VAL A 375 51.18 -53.41 -113.86
N SER A 376 50.17 -54.28 -113.73
CA SER A 376 50.36 -55.74 -113.73
C SER A 376 50.80 -56.33 -115.07
N GLN A 377 50.65 -55.61 -116.19
CA GLN A 377 51.04 -56.09 -117.52
C GLN A 377 52.54 -55.90 -117.81
N LEU A 378 53.20 -54.98 -117.11
CA LEU A 378 54.64 -54.72 -117.25
C LEU A 378 55.50 -55.67 -116.40
N GLU A 379 54.95 -56.18 -115.29
CA GLU A 379 55.65 -57.08 -114.36
C GLU A 379 55.99 -58.45 -115.00
N ALA A 380 55.17 -58.96 -115.93
CA ALA A 380 55.39 -60.27 -116.57
C ALA A 380 56.63 -60.31 -117.50
N ARG A 381 57.01 -59.17 -118.10
CA ARG A 381 58.19 -59.07 -119.00
C ARG A 381 59.53 -59.01 -118.24
N ILE A 382 59.50 -58.61 -116.97
CA ILE A 382 60.71 -58.45 -116.15
C ILE A 382 61.23 -59.82 -115.67
N SER A 383 60.34 -60.78 -115.42
CA SER A 383 60.69 -62.10 -114.88
C SER A 383 61.58 -62.95 -115.80
N GLU A 384 61.49 -62.79 -117.12
CA GLU A 384 62.25 -63.59 -118.11
C GLU A 384 63.72 -63.13 -118.23
N LEU A 385 64.00 -61.85 -117.97
CA LEU A 385 65.36 -61.28 -117.97
C LEU A 385 66.12 -61.56 -116.66
N VAL A 386 65.41 -61.81 -115.56
CA VAL A 386 65.97 -62.10 -114.23
C VAL A 386 66.64 -63.48 -114.18
N GLU A 387 66.17 -64.45 -114.97
CA GLU A 387 66.69 -65.82 -114.96
C GLU A 387 68.11 -65.93 -115.59
N GLN A 388 68.42 -65.08 -116.59
CA GLN A 388 69.74 -65.04 -117.22
C GLN A 388 70.82 -64.40 -116.32
N LEU A 389 70.45 -63.40 -115.52
CA LEU A 389 71.33 -62.71 -114.56
C LEU A 389 71.70 -63.58 -113.35
N GLY A 390 70.85 -64.56 -113.00
CA GLY A 390 71.07 -65.46 -111.85
C GLY A 390 72.31 -66.36 -111.98
N SER A 391 72.71 -66.71 -113.20
CA SER A 391 73.88 -67.57 -113.45
C SER A 391 75.22 -66.88 -113.23
N GLU A 392 75.29 -65.56 -113.45
CA GLU A 392 76.50 -64.74 -113.30
C GLU A 392 76.69 -64.26 -111.83
N SER A 393 75.58 -63.98 -111.14
CA SER A 393 75.51 -63.63 -109.71
C SER A 393 76.13 -64.69 -108.77
N GLY A 394 76.01 -65.98 -109.11
CA GLY A 394 76.47 -67.08 -108.26
C GLY A 394 77.99 -67.12 -107.99
N PHE A 395 78.81 -66.57 -108.90
CA PHE A 395 80.25 -66.45 -108.70
C PHE A 395 80.63 -65.26 -107.80
N HIS A 396 79.82 -64.19 -107.78
CA HIS A 396 80.06 -62.98 -106.96
C HIS A 396 79.66 -63.19 -105.48
N GLN A 397 78.59 -63.95 -105.22
CA GLN A 397 78.09 -64.26 -103.87
C GLN A 397 79.14 -64.94 -102.96
N LYS A 398 79.97 -65.83 -103.53
CA LYS A 398 80.96 -66.63 -102.78
C LYS A 398 82.17 -65.80 -102.31
N ALA A 399 82.49 -64.70 -103.01
CA ALA A 399 83.53 -63.77 -102.58
C ALA A 399 83.03 -62.83 -101.47
N LEU A 400 81.78 -62.34 -101.58
CA LEU A 400 81.15 -61.45 -100.60
C LEU A 400 80.94 -62.11 -99.22
N GLN A 401 80.57 -63.39 -99.19
CA GLN A 401 80.38 -64.13 -97.92
C GLN A 401 81.65 -64.21 -97.06
N ARG A 402 82.85 -64.19 -97.67
CA ARG A 402 84.11 -64.20 -96.90
C ARG A 402 84.40 -62.85 -96.25
N ALA A 403 84.03 -61.73 -96.88
CA ALA A 403 84.22 -60.39 -96.33
C ALA A 403 83.25 -60.10 -95.18
N GLN A 404 81.96 -60.40 -95.36
CA GLN A 404 80.93 -60.18 -94.33
C GLN A 404 81.20 -60.95 -93.03
N LYS A 405 81.81 -62.14 -93.12
CA LYS A 405 82.14 -62.98 -91.94
C LYS A 405 83.33 -62.42 -91.14
N ALA A 406 84.14 -61.53 -91.73
CA ALA A 406 85.20 -60.81 -91.03
C ALA A 406 84.65 -59.53 -90.38
N GLU A 407 83.77 -58.79 -91.07
CA GLU A 407 83.11 -57.59 -90.53
C GLU A 407 82.22 -57.89 -89.32
N SER A 408 81.43 -58.96 -89.36
CA SER A 408 80.58 -59.33 -88.22
C SER A 408 81.37 -59.63 -86.93
N LYS A 409 82.61 -60.12 -87.06
CA LYS A 409 83.49 -60.39 -85.91
C LYS A 409 84.10 -59.11 -85.33
N LEU A 410 84.33 -58.10 -86.17
CA LEU A 410 84.83 -56.81 -85.71
C LEU A 410 83.72 -56.05 -84.97
N GLU A 411 82.51 -56.01 -85.51
CA GLU A 411 81.36 -55.31 -84.92
C GLU A 411 80.95 -55.88 -83.55
N THR A 412 81.02 -57.21 -83.40
CA THR A 412 80.75 -57.88 -82.11
C THR A 412 81.78 -57.54 -81.04
N LEU A 413 83.07 -57.49 -81.38
CA LEU A 413 84.13 -57.08 -80.44
C LEU A 413 84.02 -55.59 -80.08
N GLN A 414 83.66 -54.74 -81.04
CA GLN A 414 83.49 -53.31 -80.83
C GLN A 414 82.28 -53.01 -79.92
N GLY A 415 81.18 -53.75 -80.09
CA GLY A 415 80.02 -53.68 -79.18
C GLY A 415 80.35 -54.07 -77.74
N GLN A 416 81.14 -55.13 -77.54
CA GLN A 416 81.59 -55.54 -76.20
C GLN A 416 82.46 -54.49 -75.51
N LEU A 417 83.35 -53.84 -76.26
CA LEU A 417 84.20 -52.76 -75.73
C LEU A 417 83.33 -51.59 -75.24
N THR A 418 82.40 -51.11 -76.08
CA THR A 418 81.53 -49.98 -75.72
C THR A 418 80.62 -50.26 -74.52
N TYR A 419 80.17 -51.52 -74.36
CA TYR A 419 79.38 -51.93 -73.21
C TYR A 419 80.18 -51.87 -71.91
N LEU A 420 81.42 -52.39 -71.91
CA LEU A 420 82.28 -52.38 -70.72
C LEU A 420 82.72 -50.95 -70.35
N GLU A 421 82.95 -50.08 -71.33
CA GLU A 421 83.23 -48.66 -71.10
C GLU A 421 82.02 -47.95 -70.45
N GLY A 422 80.79 -48.30 -70.88
CA GLY A 422 79.55 -47.80 -70.30
C GLY A 422 79.33 -48.24 -68.84
N GLU A 423 79.59 -49.52 -68.53
CA GLU A 423 79.51 -50.07 -67.16
C GLU A 423 80.55 -49.44 -66.22
N LEU A 424 81.77 -49.17 -66.71
CA LEU A 424 82.79 -48.50 -65.91
C LEU A 424 82.36 -47.05 -65.59
N ALA A 425 81.87 -46.32 -66.58
CA ALA A 425 81.41 -44.94 -66.40
C ALA A 425 80.18 -44.84 -65.48
N SER A 426 79.23 -45.78 -65.57
CA SER A 426 78.07 -45.81 -64.67
C SER A 426 78.48 -46.15 -63.23
N GLY A 427 79.47 -47.04 -63.06
CA GLY A 427 80.07 -47.35 -61.77
C GLY A 427 80.77 -46.16 -61.11
N ASP A 428 81.45 -45.31 -61.87
CA ASP A 428 82.12 -44.11 -61.36
C ASP A 428 81.10 -43.07 -60.85
N VAL A 429 80.04 -42.81 -61.64
CA VAL A 429 78.95 -41.90 -61.26
C VAL A 429 78.24 -42.37 -59.98
N LEU A 430 78.03 -43.68 -59.80
CA LEU A 430 77.43 -44.23 -58.59
C LEU A 430 78.32 -44.01 -57.35
N ARG A 431 79.66 -44.15 -57.48
CA ARG A 431 80.58 -43.89 -56.36
C ARG A 431 80.61 -42.42 -55.97
N ASP A 432 80.66 -41.51 -56.94
CA ASP A 432 80.61 -40.07 -56.68
C ASP A 432 79.31 -39.64 -55.99
N ASN A 433 78.17 -40.21 -56.39
CA ASN A 433 76.88 -39.96 -55.74
C ASN A 433 76.86 -40.46 -54.29
N LEU A 434 77.43 -41.64 -54.02
CA LEU A 434 77.54 -42.18 -52.66
C LEU A 434 78.46 -41.33 -51.77
N ASP A 435 79.59 -40.87 -52.32
CA ASP A 435 80.51 -39.99 -51.59
C ASP A 435 79.89 -38.61 -51.32
N PHE A 436 79.13 -38.07 -52.28
CA PHE A 436 78.37 -36.82 -52.09
C PHE A 436 77.33 -36.96 -50.97
N GLU A 437 76.51 -38.01 -50.98
CA GLU A 437 75.53 -38.24 -49.92
C GLU A 437 76.22 -38.47 -48.56
N LYS A 438 77.32 -39.22 -48.52
CA LYS A 438 78.13 -39.38 -47.29
C LYS A 438 78.62 -38.05 -46.73
N GLN A 439 79.13 -37.15 -47.57
CA GLN A 439 79.54 -35.81 -47.13
C GLN A 439 78.37 -34.98 -46.59
N LYS A 440 77.20 -35.07 -47.22
CA LYS A 440 75.98 -34.40 -46.76
C LYS A 440 75.51 -34.92 -45.39
N TYR A 441 75.55 -36.23 -45.16
CA TYR A 441 75.24 -36.83 -43.86
C TYR A 441 76.24 -36.43 -42.78
N LEU A 442 77.55 -36.39 -43.09
CA LEU A 442 78.57 -35.92 -42.16
C LEU A 442 78.33 -34.47 -41.73
N LYS A 443 78.06 -33.57 -42.69
CA LYS A 443 77.71 -32.17 -42.40
C LYS A 443 76.47 -32.05 -41.51
N PHE A 444 75.44 -32.87 -41.75
CA PHE A 444 74.25 -32.91 -40.89
C PHE A 444 74.59 -33.36 -39.45
N LEU A 445 75.43 -34.38 -39.30
CA LEU A 445 75.86 -34.85 -37.97
C LEU A 445 76.72 -33.83 -37.24
N ASP A 446 77.57 -33.08 -37.95
CA ASP A 446 78.34 -31.98 -37.34
C ASP A 446 77.40 -30.89 -36.82
N GLN A 447 76.42 -30.46 -37.63
CA GLN A 447 75.41 -29.48 -37.21
C GLN A 447 74.59 -29.98 -36.01
N LEU A 448 74.21 -31.26 -36.00
CA LEU A 448 73.46 -31.86 -34.90
C LEU A 448 74.31 -31.91 -33.61
N SER A 449 75.59 -32.27 -33.74
CA SER A 449 76.54 -32.30 -32.63
C SER A 449 76.73 -30.90 -32.03
N GLU A 450 76.80 -29.85 -32.86
CA GLU A 450 76.87 -28.45 -32.43
C GLU A 450 75.63 -28.02 -31.65
N LYS A 451 74.44 -28.29 -32.19
CA LYS A 451 73.19 -27.97 -31.49
C LYS A 451 73.06 -28.71 -30.16
N MET A 452 73.63 -29.90 -30.05
CA MET A 452 73.64 -30.70 -28.83
C MET A 452 74.82 -30.39 -27.88
N LYS A 453 75.73 -29.49 -28.28
CA LYS A 453 76.97 -29.10 -27.57
C LYS A 453 77.92 -30.28 -27.35
N LEU A 454 78.06 -31.13 -28.37
CA LEU A 454 78.92 -32.31 -28.40
C LEU A 454 80.18 -32.09 -29.27
N ASP A 455 80.43 -30.86 -29.73
CA ASP A 455 81.45 -30.51 -30.74
C ASP A 455 82.83 -31.11 -30.44
N GLN A 456 83.30 -30.97 -29.20
CA GLN A 456 84.61 -31.48 -28.77
C GLN A 456 84.68 -33.01 -28.80
N MET A 457 83.58 -33.69 -28.43
CA MET A 457 83.49 -35.16 -28.43
C MET A 457 83.33 -35.70 -29.85
N ALA A 458 82.56 -35.02 -30.69
CA ALA A 458 82.34 -35.41 -32.08
C ALA A 458 83.64 -35.33 -32.88
N ALA A 459 84.48 -34.31 -32.66
CA ALA A 459 85.77 -34.16 -33.34
C ALA A 459 86.71 -35.36 -33.17
N GLU A 460 86.62 -36.07 -32.04
CA GLU A 460 87.53 -37.19 -31.67
C GLU A 460 86.95 -38.58 -32.02
N LEU A 461 85.67 -38.65 -32.44
CA LEU A 461 84.95 -39.91 -32.68
C LEU A 461 84.70 -40.19 -34.17
N GLY A 462 84.80 -41.46 -34.55
CA GLY A 462 84.41 -41.95 -35.88
C GLY A 462 82.90 -41.88 -36.12
N PHE A 463 82.48 -41.92 -37.39
CA PHE A 463 81.07 -41.72 -37.82
C PHE A 463 80.06 -42.54 -37.01
N ASP A 464 80.33 -43.84 -36.80
CA ASP A 464 79.42 -44.74 -36.09
C ASP A 464 79.23 -44.34 -34.61
N MET A 465 80.32 -43.95 -33.93
CA MET A 465 80.27 -43.58 -32.51
C MET A 465 79.62 -42.22 -32.27
N ARG A 466 79.67 -41.30 -33.25
CA ARG A 466 78.99 -39.99 -33.15
C ARG A 466 77.48 -40.15 -33.02
N LEU A 467 76.90 -41.12 -33.73
CA LEU A 467 75.47 -41.43 -33.63
C LEU A 467 75.10 -41.91 -32.22
N ASP A 468 75.89 -42.81 -31.63
CA ASP A 468 75.66 -43.32 -30.28
C ASP A 468 75.74 -42.22 -29.21
N VAL A 469 76.71 -41.30 -29.33
CA VAL A 469 76.85 -40.17 -28.40
C VAL A 469 75.69 -39.17 -28.54
N VAL A 470 75.25 -38.89 -29.77
CA VAL A 470 74.06 -38.06 -30.04
C VAL A 470 72.80 -38.70 -29.43
N LEU A 471 72.62 -40.02 -29.58
CA LEU A 471 71.50 -40.74 -28.98
C LEU A 471 71.53 -40.66 -27.45
N ALA A 472 72.67 -40.97 -26.82
CA ALA A 472 72.83 -40.90 -25.37
C ALA A 472 72.56 -39.48 -24.81
N ARG A 473 73.02 -38.44 -25.53
CA ARG A 473 72.76 -37.05 -25.16
C ARG A 473 71.29 -36.68 -25.29
N THR A 474 70.62 -37.17 -26.33
CA THR A 474 69.19 -36.97 -26.54
C THR A 474 68.38 -37.62 -25.40
N GLU A 475 68.70 -38.85 -25.03
CA GLU A 475 68.06 -39.52 -23.89
C GLU A 475 68.26 -38.76 -22.58
N GLN A 476 69.46 -38.21 -22.35
CA GLN A 476 69.74 -37.39 -21.17
C GLN A 476 68.87 -36.12 -21.15
N LEU A 477 68.77 -35.40 -22.26
CA LEU A 477 67.94 -34.20 -22.36
C LEU A 477 66.47 -34.50 -22.09
N VAL A 478 65.96 -35.60 -22.66
CA VAL A 478 64.58 -36.08 -22.40
C VAL A 478 64.36 -36.36 -20.90
N ARG A 479 65.32 -36.98 -20.21
CA ARG A 479 65.20 -37.20 -18.75
C ARG A 479 65.18 -35.89 -17.96
N LEU A 480 66.03 -34.93 -18.31
CA LEU A 480 66.07 -33.61 -17.66
C LEU A 480 64.75 -32.85 -17.86
N GLU A 481 64.21 -32.86 -19.07
CA GLU A 481 62.93 -32.24 -19.38
C GLU A 481 61.77 -32.91 -18.63
N SER A 482 61.76 -34.25 -18.59
CA SER A 482 60.78 -35.01 -17.81
C SER A 482 60.81 -34.64 -16.32
N ASN A 483 62.00 -34.54 -15.72
CA ASN A 483 62.15 -34.12 -14.33
C ASN A 483 61.62 -32.69 -14.10
N ALA A 484 61.96 -31.74 -14.98
CA ALA A 484 61.47 -30.37 -14.90
C ALA A 484 59.94 -30.30 -15.04
N VAL A 485 59.35 -31.12 -15.91
CA VAL A 485 57.88 -31.24 -16.04
C VAL A 485 57.24 -31.79 -14.77
N ILE A 486 57.86 -32.79 -14.12
CA ILE A 486 57.36 -33.35 -12.86
C ILE A 486 57.44 -32.32 -11.73
N GLU A 487 58.54 -31.57 -11.62
CA GLU A 487 58.69 -30.48 -10.65
C GLU A 487 57.65 -29.38 -10.87
N ASN A 488 57.49 -28.92 -12.12
CA ASN A 488 56.47 -27.93 -12.49
C ASN A 488 55.06 -28.41 -12.19
N LYS A 489 54.74 -29.68 -12.46
CA LYS A 489 53.46 -30.31 -12.10
C LYS A 489 53.23 -30.30 -10.58
N THR A 490 54.28 -30.56 -9.81
CA THR A 490 54.23 -30.54 -8.34
C THR A 490 54.01 -29.11 -7.82
N ILE A 491 54.73 -28.12 -8.36
CA ILE A 491 54.54 -26.70 -8.02
C ILE A 491 53.13 -26.24 -8.38
N ALA A 492 52.65 -26.56 -9.58
CA ALA A 492 51.29 -26.24 -10.02
C ALA A 492 50.23 -26.84 -9.10
N HIS A 493 50.39 -28.11 -8.71
CA HIS A 493 49.47 -28.75 -7.76
C HIS A 493 49.51 -28.08 -6.38
N ASN A 494 50.69 -27.67 -5.89
CA ASN A 494 50.84 -26.93 -4.64
C ASN A 494 50.16 -25.56 -4.69
N LEU A 495 50.32 -24.83 -5.81
CA LEU A 495 49.65 -23.55 -6.04
C LEU A 495 48.13 -23.72 -6.14
N GLN A 496 47.66 -24.76 -6.83
CA GLN A 496 46.24 -25.09 -6.93
C GLN A 496 45.64 -25.39 -5.55
N ARG A 497 46.34 -26.14 -4.70
CA ARG A 497 45.92 -26.37 -3.30
C ARG A 497 45.86 -25.07 -2.50
N LYS A 498 46.91 -24.23 -2.57
CA LYS A 498 46.93 -22.91 -1.90
C LYS A 498 45.77 -22.03 -2.37
N LEU A 499 45.51 -22.00 -3.68
CA LEU A 499 44.40 -21.24 -4.27
C LEU A 499 43.05 -21.76 -3.77
N LYS A 500 42.87 -23.09 -3.70
CA LYS A 500 41.66 -23.70 -3.13
C LYS A 500 41.43 -23.27 -1.68
N THR A 501 42.46 -23.34 -0.83
CA THR A 501 42.37 -22.92 0.58
C THR A 501 42.08 -21.43 0.73
N GLN A 502 42.70 -20.57 -0.09
CA GLN A 502 42.40 -19.13 -0.07
C GLN A 502 40.97 -18.84 -0.53
N LYS A 503 40.47 -19.58 -1.52
CA LYS A 503 39.09 -19.48 -2.00
C LYS A 503 38.08 -19.88 -0.90
N GLU A 504 38.29 -21.02 -0.25
CA GLU A 504 37.46 -21.47 0.88
C GLU A 504 37.47 -20.46 2.04
N ARG A 505 38.64 -19.86 2.33
CA ARG A 505 38.77 -18.81 3.36
C ARG A 505 38.03 -17.53 2.96
N LEU A 506 38.03 -17.17 1.69
CA LEU A 506 37.30 -16.02 1.18
C LEU A 506 35.79 -16.26 1.25
N GLU A 507 35.32 -17.42 0.77
CA GLU A 507 33.91 -17.83 0.82
C GLU A 507 33.40 -17.86 2.28
N SER A 508 34.21 -18.34 3.23
CA SER A 508 33.88 -18.31 4.66
C SER A 508 33.74 -16.88 5.21
N LYS A 509 34.64 -15.96 4.82
CA LYS A 509 34.54 -14.54 5.22
C LYS A 509 33.34 -13.86 4.57
N GLU A 510 33.06 -14.17 3.31
CA GLU A 510 31.91 -13.64 2.58
C GLU A 510 30.60 -14.06 3.25
N LEU A 511 30.48 -15.34 3.66
CA LEU A 511 29.36 -15.83 4.45
C LEU A 511 29.21 -15.07 5.78
N HIS A 512 30.32 -14.80 6.49
CA HIS A 512 30.28 -14.01 7.72
C HIS A 512 29.81 -12.57 7.48
N VAL A 513 30.31 -11.91 6.42
CA VAL A 513 29.87 -10.56 6.03
C VAL A 513 28.38 -10.55 5.68
N ASN A 514 27.89 -11.55 4.96
CA ASN A 514 26.47 -11.66 4.62
C ASN A 514 25.59 -11.86 5.86
N LEU A 515 26.01 -12.69 6.82
CA LEU A 515 25.32 -12.84 8.10
C LEU A 515 25.29 -11.53 8.90
N LEU A 516 26.39 -10.79 8.94
CA LEU A 516 26.45 -9.47 9.60
C LEU A 516 25.53 -8.45 8.92
N ARG A 517 25.51 -8.40 7.58
CA ARG A 517 24.59 -7.54 6.82
C ARG A 517 23.13 -7.89 7.11
N GLN A 518 22.79 -9.19 7.14
CA GLN A 518 21.44 -9.64 7.50
C GLN A 518 21.08 -9.24 8.94
N LYS A 519 22.01 -9.35 9.89
CA LYS A 519 21.78 -8.94 11.27
C LYS A 519 21.59 -7.43 11.41
N ILE A 520 22.35 -6.63 10.68
CA ILE A 520 22.19 -5.17 10.63
C ILE A 520 20.80 -4.81 10.08
N ALA A 521 20.39 -5.42 8.95
CA ALA A 521 19.08 -5.19 8.37
C ALA A 521 17.93 -5.56 9.33
N GLN A 522 18.06 -6.67 10.08
CA GLN A 522 17.10 -7.04 11.13
C GLN A 522 17.03 -5.99 12.24
N LEU A 523 18.19 -5.52 12.73
CA LEU A 523 18.24 -4.50 13.79
C LEU A 523 17.67 -3.14 13.31
N GLU A 524 17.88 -2.79 12.04
CA GLU A 524 17.30 -1.60 11.43
C GLU A 524 15.77 -1.71 11.32
N GLN A 525 15.24 -2.87 10.90
CA GLN A 525 13.80 -3.14 10.89
C GLN A 525 13.21 -3.08 12.30
N GLU A 526 13.83 -3.74 13.29
CA GLU A 526 13.40 -3.68 14.69
C GLU A 526 13.36 -2.24 15.21
N LYS A 527 14.36 -1.42 14.87
CA LYS A 527 14.41 0.00 15.23
C LYS A 527 13.27 0.78 14.58
N GLN A 528 13.00 0.55 13.29
CA GLN A 528 11.88 1.19 12.58
C GLN A 528 10.54 0.83 13.20
N VAL A 529 10.30 -0.46 13.50
CA VAL A 529 9.07 -0.92 14.17
C VAL A 529 8.93 -0.28 15.56
N ARG A 530 10.00 -0.24 16.36
CA ARG A 530 9.97 0.43 17.67
C ARG A 530 9.66 1.92 17.55
N SER A 531 10.19 2.60 16.53
CA SER A 531 9.91 4.00 16.26
C SER A 531 8.44 4.20 15.87
N ALA A 532 7.88 3.36 15.00
CA ALA A 532 6.48 3.41 14.62
C ALA A 532 5.55 3.20 15.83
N LEU A 533 5.84 2.18 16.66
CA LEU A 533 5.10 1.93 17.91
C LEU A 533 5.18 3.09 18.91
N ALA A 534 6.29 3.83 18.94
CA ALA A 534 6.41 5.02 19.76
C ALA A 534 5.50 6.16 19.25
N VAL A 535 5.46 6.38 17.94
CA VAL A 535 4.56 7.36 17.30
C VAL A 535 3.09 7.00 17.54
N GLU A 536 2.69 5.75 17.32
CA GLU A 536 1.32 5.28 17.60
C GLU A 536 0.94 5.47 19.08
N ARG A 537 1.88 5.22 20.01
CA ARG A 537 1.66 5.47 21.44
C ARG A 537 1.45 6.95 21.72
N ASP A 538 2.22 7.83 21.10
CA ASP A 538 2.09 9.28 21.29
C ASP A 538 0.78 9.82 20.70
N GLU A 539 0.35 9.29 19.56
CA GLU A 539 -0.97 9.58 18.99
C GLU A 539 -2.11 9.09 19.88
N ALA A 540 -2.02 7.86 20.41
CA ALA A 540 -2.97 7.32 21.38
C ALA A 540 -3.02 8.18 22.66
N ASN A 541 -1.88 8.65 23.15
CA ASN A 541 -1.82 9.57 24.30
C ASN A 541 -2.46 10.93 23.99
N LEU A 542 -2.26 11.45 22.77
CA LEU A 542 -2.89 12.70 22.33
C LEU A 542 -4.41 12.55 22.27
N THR A 543 -4.92 11.44 21.72
CA THR A 543 -6.37 11.17 21.67
C THR A 543 -6.96 10.99 23.05
N LEU A 544 -6.28 10.30 23.97
CA LEU A 544 -6.69 10.16 25.36
C LEU A 544 -6.79 11.52 26.06
N ARG A 545 -5.79 12.40 25.88
CA ARG A 545 -5.84 13.78 26.41
C ARG A 545 -7.00 14.60 25.83
N LYS A 546 -7.32 14.44 24.54
CA LYS A 546 -8.48 15.10 23.90
C LYS A 546 -9.80 14.60 24.49
N LEU A 547 -9.94 13.29 24.69
CA LEU A 547 -11.12 12.69 25.30
C LEU A 547 -11.27 13.10 26.77
N GLN A 548 -10.18 13.14 27.53
CA GLN A 548 -10.19 13.60 28.92
C GLN A 548 -10.68 15.04 29.04
N LYS A 549 -10.21 15.95 28.17
CA LYS A 549 -10.73 17.34 28.11
C LYS A 549 -12.22 17.39 27.75
N LYS A 550 -12.73 16.49 26.91
CA LYS A 550 -14.18 16.40 26.61
C LYS A 550 -14.96 15.92 27.84
N VAL A 551 -14.47 14.90 28.53
CA VAL A 551 -15.07 14.39 29.77
C VAL A 551 -15.14 15.49 30.83
N GLU A 552 -14.06 16.25 31.03
CA GLU A 552 -14.05 17.39 31.98
C GLU A 552 -15.08 18.47 31.62
N ARG A 553 -15.27 18.78 30.33
CA ARG A 553 -16.31 19.73 29.88
C ARG A 553 -17.71 19.19 30.17
N LEU A 554 -17.97 17.95 29.77
CA LEU A 554 -19.27 17.30 30.01
C LEU A 554 -19.58 17.18 31.51
N GLN A 555 -18.56 16.92 32.35
CA GLN A 555 -18.72 16.91 33.80
C GLN A 555 -19.06 18.30 34.36
N LYS A 556 -18.48 19.38 33.81
CA LYS A 556 -18.83 20.75 34.20
C LYS A 556 -20.26 21.10 33.80
N GLU A 557 -20.65 20.80 32.55
CA GLU A 557 -22.02 21.00 32.07
C GLU A 557 -23.02 20.21 32.92
N LEU A 558 -22.71 18.96 33.25
CA LEU A 558 -23.54 18.13 34.12
C LEU A 558 -23.70 18.72 35.53
N ARG A 559 -22.64 19.32 36.10
CA ARG A 559 -22.73 20.02 37.39
C ARG A 559 -23.65 21.23 37.30
N VAL A 560 -23.47 22.08 36.28
CA VAL A 560 -24.35 23.24 36.06
C VAL A 560 -25.81 22.81 35.93
N CYS A 561 -26.09 21.77 35.15
CA CYS A 561 -27.45 21.23 35.01
C CYS A 561 -28.01 20.65 36.33
N ARG A 562 -27.17 20.06 37.19
CA ARG A 562 -27.59 19.59 38.51
C ARG A 562 -27.88 20.76 39.45
N ASP A 563 -27.05 21.79 39.43
CA ASP A 563 -27.21 22.98 40.23
C ASP A 563 -28.51 23.71 39.85
N SER A 564 -28.78 23.89 38.56
CA SER A 564 -30.05 24.47 38.09
C SER A 564 -31.26 23.62 38.44
N ASN A 565 -31.13 22.28 38.41
CA ASN A 565 -32.22 21.39 38.81
C ASN A 565 -32.47 21.44 40.33
N ALA A 566 -31.41 21.56 41.14
CA ALA A 566 -31.55 21.80 42.57
C ALA A 566 -32.22 23.14 42.87
N GLU A 567 -31.86 24.19 42.13
CA GLU A 567 -32.48 25.51 42.23
C GLU A 567 -33.97 25.48 41.85
N LEU A 568 -34.31 24.85 40.72
CA LEU A 568 -35.71 24.68 40.30
C LEU A 568 -36.52 23.87 41.32
N LYS A 569 -35.93 22.85 41.95
CA LYS A 569 -36.59 22.10 43.04
C LYS A 569 -36.81 22.97 44.28
N ALA A 570 -35.86 23.84 44.62
CA ALA A 570 -36.04 24.80 45.72
C ALA A 570 -37.16 25.79 45.41
N GLN A 571 -37.16 26.39 44.21
CA GLN A 571 -38.23 27.29 43.76
C GLN A 571 -39.61 26.59 43.75
N LEU A 572 -39.66 25.31 43.37
CA LEU A 572 -40.88 24.53 43.42
C LEU A 572 -41.36 24.33 44.87
N ALA A 573 -40.45 24.03 45.80
CA ALA A 573 -40.78 23.92 47.22
C ALA A 573 -41.31 25.25 47.79
N ASP A 574 -40.67 26.38 47.47
CA ASP A 574 -41.12 27.72 47.87
C ASP A 574 -42.51 28.02 47.30
N THR A 575 -42.75 27.65 46.03
CA THR A 575 -44.06 27.80 45.39
C THR A 575 -45.12 26.94 46.09
N HIS A 576 -44.78 25.72 46.49
CA HIS A 576 -45.67 24.86 47.27
C HIS A 576 -45.98 25.48 48.65
N GLU A 577 -44.99 26.05 49.34
CA GLU A 577 -45.20 26.75 50.61
C GLU A 577 -46.10 27.98 50.44
N LEU A 578 -45.87 28.79 49.42
CA LEU A 578 -46.74 29.93 49.07
C LEU A 578 -48.17 29.49 48.75
N LYS A 579 -48.34 28.37 48.05
CA LYS A 579 -49.66 27.80 47.76
C LYS A 579 -50.37 27.34 49.04
N ILE A 580 -49.64 26.72 49.99
CA ILE A 580 -50.18 26.37 51.32
C ILE A 580 -50.63 27.63 52.05
N LYS A 581 -49.77 28.65 52.15
CA LYS A 581 -50.10 29.94 52.80
C LYS A 581 -51.32 30.60 52.16
N THR A 582 -51.42 30.55 50.83
CA THR A 582 -52.57 31.11 50.09
C THR A 582 -53.86 30.35 50.42
N LEU A 583 -53.80 29.02 50.51
CA LEU A 583 -54.95 28.19 50.92
C LEU A 583 -55.37 28.47 52.37
N GLU A 584 -54.41 28.63 53.28
CA GLU A 584 -54.68 29.00 54.68
C GLU A 584 -55.33 30.39 54.79
N GLN A 585 -54.81 31.37 54.05
CA GLN A 585 -55.41 32.70 53.95
C GLN A 585 -56.83 32.64 53.38
N THR A 586 -57.05 31.86 52.32
CA THR A 586 -58.38 31.67 51.72
C THR A 586 -59.36 31.09 52.73
N LYS A 587 -58.95 30.09 53.51
CA LYS A 587 -59.76 29.50 54.59
C LYS A 587 -60.08 30.51 55.69
N ALA A 588 -59.10 31.33 56.09
CA ALA A 588 -59.33 32.40 57.07
C ALA A 588 -60.33 33.44 56.56
N ILE A 589 -60.24 33.83 55.28
CA ILE A 589 -61.20 34.73 54.62
C ILE A 589 -62.60 34.10 54.60
N GLU A 590 -62.72 32.81 54.26
CA GLU A 590 -64.01 32.10 54.30
C GLU A 590 -64.63 32.10 55.70
N ASP A 591 -63.83 31.86 56.75
CA ASP A 591 -64.32 31.86 58.13
C ASP A 591 -64.70 33.26 58.61
N LEU A 592 -63.96 34.30 58.19
CA LEU A 592 -64.34 35.71 58.38
C LEU A 592 -65.62 36.07 57.62
N ASN A 593 -65.81 35.57 56.40
CA ASN A 593 -67.05 35.78 55.65
C ASN A 593 -68.23 35.12 56.36
N LYS A 594 -68.08 33.88 56.87
CA LYS A 594 -69.12 33.22 57.67
C LYS A 594 -69.44 33.99 58.95
N SER A 595 -68.45 34.57 59.62
CA SER A 595 -68.67 35.35 60.85
C SER A 595 -69.34 36.69 60.54
N ARG A 596 -68.92 37.38 59.46
CA ARG A 596 -69.58 38.56 58.91
C ARG A 596 -71.04 38.26 58.60
N ASP A 597 -71.35 37.18 57.90
CA ASP A 597 -72.73 36.83 57.54
C ASP A 597 -73.59 36.55 58.79
N LYS A 598 -73.01 35.99 59.85
CA LYS A 598 -73.69 35.84 61.15
C LYS A 598 -73.93 37.20 61.81
N LEU A 599 -72.94 38.09 61.79
CA LEU A 599 -73.05 39.46 62.29
C LEU A 599 -74.12 40.25 61.53
N GLU A 600 -74.16 40.14 60.20
CA GLU A 600 -75.18 40.75 59.34
C GLU A 600 -76.58 40.26 59.75
N LYS A 601 -76.77 38.94 59.93
CA LYS A 601 -78.04 38.37 60.43
C LYS A 601 -78.40 38.85 61.84
N MET A 602 -77.43 39.05 62.72
CA MET A 602 -77.68 39.61 64.05
C MET A 602 -78.05 41.09 63.97
N LYS A 603 -77.38 41.86 63.12
CA LYS A 603 -77.69 43.26 62.83
C LYS A 603 -79.09 43.40 62.26
N GLU A 604 -79.48 42.63 61.25
CA GLU A 604 -80.84 42.62 60.70
C GLU A 604 -81.89 42.30 61.78
N LYS A 605 -81.62 41.35 62.68
CA LYS A 605 -82.51 41.04 63.81
C LYS A 605 -82.59 42.20 64.80
N ALA A 606 -81.48 42.85 65.10
CA ALA A 606 -81.43 44.02 65.97
C ALA A 606 -82.16 45.21 65.35
N GLU A 607 -81.98 45.47 64.05
CA GLU A 607 -82.71 46.50 63.30
C GLU A 607 -84.21 46.23 63.30
N LYS A 608 -84.65 44.97 63.09
CA LYS A 608 -86.08 44.60 63.19
C LYS A 608 -86.65 44.87 64.59
N LYS A 609 -85.91 44.53 65.66
CA LYS A 609 -86.32 44.84 67.04
C LYS A 609 -86.32 46.34 67.33
N LEU A 610 -85.33 47.07 66.82
CA LEU A 610 -85.27 48.52 66.96
C LEU A 610 -86.47 49.17 66.28
N MET A 611 -86.82 48.70 65.07
CA MET A 611 -88.00 49.17 64.33
C MET A 611 -89.30 48.86 65.08
N SER A 612 -89.44 47.68 65.70
CA SER A 612 -90.63 47.34 66.49
C SER A 612 -90.75 48.22 67.75
N VAL A 613 -89.65 48.39 68.49
CA VAL A 613 -89.62 49.27 69.67
C VAL A 613 -89.89 50.72 69.28
N LYS A 614 -89.39 51.17 68.12
CA LYS A 614 -89.68 52.51 67.60
C LYS A 614 -91.18 52.67 67.29
N SER A 615 -91.81 51.70 66.64
CA SER A 615 -93.26 51.74 66.40
C SER A 615 -94.09 51.69 67.68
N GLU A 616 -93.66 50.92 68.68
CA GLU A 616 -94.29 50.90 70.01
C GLU A 616 -94.17 52.27 70.69
N LEU A 617 -92.98 52.89 70.65
CA LEU A 617 -92.75 54.22 71.19
C LEU A 617 -93.62 55.27 70.50
N ASP A 618 -93.69 55.27 69.15
CA ASP A 618 -94.54 56.19 68.39
C ASP A 618 -96.03 56.03 68.77
N SER A 619 -96.49 54.79 69.04
CA SER A 619 -97.87 54.53 69.48
C SER A 619 -98.15 55.03 70.90
N THR A 620 -97.23 54.82 71.83
CA THR A 620 -97.36 55.34 73.22
C THR A 620 -97.25 56.86 73.28
N GLU A 621 -96.42 57.47 72.42
CA GLU A 621 -96.37 58.93 72.28
C GLU A 621 -97.70 59.48 71.74
N HIS A 622 -98.36 58.77 70.82
CA HIS A 622 -99.66 59.16 70.30
C HIS A 622 -100.76 59.08 71.37
N GLU A 623 -100.84 57.97 72.12
CA GLU A 623 -101.78 57.83 73.25
C GLU A 623 -101.57 58.92 74.31
N ALA A 624 -100.32 59.20 74.68
CA ALA A 624 -100.01 60.25 75.64
C ALA A 624 -100.43 61.66 75.15
N LYS A 625 -100.36 61.92 73.84
CA LYS A 625 -100.86 63.17 73.24
C LYS A 625 -102.38 63.27 73.31
N GLU A 626 -103.10 62.18 73.03
CA GLU A 626 -104.56 62.13 73.15
C GLU A 626 -105.05 62.34 74.60
N ASP A 627 -104.38 61.72 75.57
CA ASP A 627 -104.70 61.90 76.99
C ASP A 627 -104.48 63.33 77.48
N LYS A 628 -103.42 63.97 77.00
CA LYS A 628 -103.15 65.39 77.28
C LYS A 628 -104.24 66.29 76.69
N GLU A 629 -104.74 65.98 75.51
CA GLU A 629 -105.83 66.71 74.86
C GLU A 629 -107.16 66.52 75.64
N ARG A 630 -107.46 65.29 76.07
CA ARG A 630 -108.61 64.99 76.97
C ARG A 630 -108.56 65.80 78.27
N ALA A 631 -107.40 65.84 78.92
CA ALA A 631 -107.21 66.58 80.16
C ALA A 631 -107.40 68.10 79.96
N ARG A 632 -106.93 68.67 78.84
CA ARG A 632 -107.17 70.08 78.48
C ARG A 632 -108.66 70.38 78.35
N ASN A 633 -109.40 69.56 77.60
CA ASN A 633 -110.84 69.75 77.39
C ASN A 633 -111.61 69.71 78.72
N MET A 634 -111.20 68.83 79.64
CA MET A 634 -111.81 68.73 80.97
C MET A 634 -111.56 69.97 81.84
N VAL A 635 -110.35 70.54 81.80
CA VAL A 635 -110.03 71.79 82.52
C VAL A 635 -110.83 72.98 81.95
N GLU A 636 -111.01 73.05 80.64
CA GLU A 636 -111.78 74.12 79.99
C GLU A 636 -113.26 74.07 80.39
N ALA A 637 -113.85 72.87 80.47
CA ALA A 637 -115.21 72.67 80.98
C ALA A 637 -115.38 73.17 82.42
N VAL A 638 -114.49 72.76 83.34
CA VAL A 638 -114.53 73.20 84.76
C VAL A 638 -114.37 74.71 84.90
N THR A 639 -113.52 75.32 84.07
CA THR A 639 -113.30 76.78 84.08
C THR A 639 -114.55 77.54 83.62
N SER A 640 -115.32 76.97 82.70
CA SER A 640 -116.58 77.56 82.22
C SER A 640 -117.69 77.49 83.27
N GLU A 641 -117.80 76.41 84.03
CA GLU A 641 -118.75 76.25 85.14
C GLU A 641 -118.41 77.17 86.33
N MET A 642 -117.14 77.38 86.62
CA MET A 642 -116.72 78.32 87.66
C MET A 642 -117.12 79.77 87.34
N LYS A 643 -117.09 80.16 86.05
CA LYS A 643 -117.54 81.48 85.61
C LYS A 643 -119.06 81.68 85.78
N THR A 644 -119.87 80.65 85.54
CA THR A 644 -121.33 80.74 85.69
C THR A 644 -121.74 80.82 87.16
N LEU A 645 -121.12 80.01 88.03
CA LEU A 645 -121.34 80.03 89.49
C LEU A 645 -121.01 81.39 90.12
N LYS A 646 -119.91 82.02 89.69
CA LYS A 646 -119.52 83.35 90.18
C LYS A 646 -120.58 84.42 89.88
N LYS A 647 -121.20 84.35 88.70
CA LYS A 647 -122.22 85.30 88.27
C LYS A 647 -123.54 85.15 89.07
N SER A 648 -123.93 83.91 89.38
CA SER A 648 -125.11 83.65 90.23
C SER A 648 -124.95 84.14 91.67
N LEU A 649 -123.73 84.13 92.20
CA LEU A 649 -123.44 84.61 93.57
C LEU A 649 -123.59 86.13 93.68
N GLU A 650 -123.07 86.89 92.71
CA GLU A 650 -123.20 88.36 92.66
C GLU A 650 -124.67 88.82 92.54
N GLU A 651 -125.53 88.02 91.91
CA GLU A 651 -126.97 88.30 91.84
C GLU A 651 -127.71 88.02 93.16
N ALA A 652 -127.28 87.02 93.92
CA ALA A 652 -127.84 86.71 95.25
C ALA A 652 -127.53 87.82 96.25
N GLU A 653 -126.29 88.31 96.26
CA GLU A 653 -125.82 89.37 97.15
C GLU A 653 -126.57 90.70 96.92
N LYS A 654 -126.92 91.01 95.66
CA LYS A 654 -127.76 92.18 95.33
C LYS A 654 -129.20 92.06 95.84
N ARG A 655 -129.80 90.86 95.83
CA ARG A 655 -131.17 90.65 96.34
C ARG A 655 -131.24 90.79 97.86
N GLU A 656 -130.23 90.31 98.57
CA GLU A 656 -130.16 90.40 100.03
C GLU A 656 -130.12 91.86 100.51
N LYS A 657 -129.32 92.70 99.84
CA LYS A 657 -129.22 94.13 100.15
C LYS A 657 -130.56 94.88 100.02
N GLN A 658 -131.34 94.58 98.99
CA GLN A 658 -132.67 95.19 98.79
C GLN A 658 -133.69 94.83 99.90
N LEU A 659 -133.61 93.62 100.45
CA LEU A 659 -134.52 93.16 101.51
C LEU A 659 -134.22 93.82 102.86
N VAL A 660 -132.94 94.06 103.14
CA VAL A 660 -132.51 94.79 104.35
C VAL A 660 -132.99 96.24 104.31
N ASP A 661 -132.83 96.92 103.17
CA ASP A 661 -133.29 98.31 102.99
C ASP A 661 -134.83 98.44 103.15
N PHE A 662 -135.59 97.47 102.64
CA PHE A 662 -137.05 97.44 102.81
C PHE A 662 -137.47 97.28 104.28
N ARG A 663 -136.78 96.40 105.03
CA ARG A 663 -137.04 96.16 106.45
C ARG A 663 -136.82 97.40 107.30
N GLU A 664 -135.83 98.21 106.96
CA GLU A 664 -135.50 99.46 107.66
C GLU A 664 -136.59 100.54 107.48
N VAL A 665 -137.07 100.71 106.24
CA VAL A 665 -138.13 101.66 105.88
C VAL A 665 -139.46 101.33 106.58
N VAL A 666 -139.87 100.06 106.61
CA VAL A 666 -141.12 99.62 107.26
C VAL A 666 -141.07 99.85 108.77
N SER A 667 -139.93 99.57 109.40
CA SER A 667 -139.72 99.78 110.84
C SER A 667 -139.81 101.26 111.23
N GLN A 668 -139.29 102.16 110.38
CA GLN A 668 -139.32 103.61 110.59
C GLN A 668 -140.73 104.20 110.48
N LYS A 669 -141.56 103.68 109.56
CA LYS A 669 -142.96 104.14 109.37
C LYS A 669 -143.91 103.68 110.46
N LEU A 670 -143.57 102.64 111.23
CA LEU A 670 -144.41 102.05 112.28
C LEU A 670 -144.16 102.62 113.70
N GLY A 671 -143.29 103.62 113.85
CA GLY A 671 -143.04 104.28 115.15
C GLY A 671 -142.37 103.39 116.20
N LEU A 672 -141.73 102.29 115.78
CA LEU A 672 -141.02 101.35 116.65
C LEU A 672 -139.59 101.87 116.90
N ASN A 673 -139.19 101.99 118.17
CA ASN A 673 -137.87 102.52 118.56
C ASN A 673 -136.71 101.68 117.97
N MET A 674 -135.80 102.34 117.25
CA MET A 674 -134.74 101.75 116.41
C MET A 674 -133.48 101.24 117.15
N THR A 675 -133.44 101.21 118.48
CA THR A 675 -132.22 100.86 119.24
C THR A 675 -132.11 99.41 119.70
N SER A 676 -133.01 98.51 119.29
CA SER A 676 -132.92 97.08 119.62
C SER A 676 -132.82 96.22 118.37
N LEU A 677 -131.62 95.66 118.13
CA LEU A 677 -131.28 94.74 117.04
C LEU A 677 -131.82 93.33 117.34
N ALA A 678 -133.13 93.23 117.44
CA ALA A 678 -133.93 92.03 117.25
C ALA A 678 -135.40 92.42 117.44
N LEU A 679 -135.94 93.29 116.56
CA LEU A 679 -137.38 93.32 116.35
C LEU A 679 -137.73 92.05 115.56
N PRO A 680 -138.43 91.07 116.15
CA PRO A 680 -138.92 89.92 115.43
C PRO A 680 -140.03 90.37 114.49
N ASP A 681 -140.09 89.81 113.28
CA ASP A 681 -141.07 90.20 112.26
C ASP A 681 -142.52 90.15 112.78
N CYS A 682 -142.79 89.33 113.81
CA CYS A 682 -144.08 89.27 114.48
C CYS A 682 -144.50 90.55 115.22
N GLU A 683 -143.59 91.41 115.67
CA GLU A 683 -143.90 92.72 116.29
C GLU A 683 -144.36 93.74 115.22
N ILE A 684 -143.66 93.77 114.08
CA ILE A 684 -144.01 94.57 112.89
C ILE A 684 -145.39 94.13 112.37
N ILE A 685 -145.60 92.81 112.29
CA ILE A 685 -146.87 92.20 111.87
C ILE A 685 -147.99 92.52 112.87
N LYS A 686 -147.78 92.42 114.20
CA LYS A 686 -148.81 92.75 115.22
C LYS A 686 -149.20 94.23 115.25
N CYS A 687 -148.28 95.14 114.93
CA CYS A 687 -148.57 96.57 114.79
C CYS A 687 -149.35 96.87 113.49
N LEU A 688 -148.97 96.22 112.38
CA LEU A 688 -149.73 96.26 111.13
C LEU A 688 -151.13 95.65 111.30
N GLU A 689 -151.27 94.53 112.01
CA GLU A 689 -152.55 93.88 112.34
C GLU A 689 -153.44 94.78 113.22
N ARG A 690 -152.88 95.53 114.17
CA ARG A 690 -153.62 96.53 114.96
C ARG A 690 -154.10 97.72 114.11
N LEU A 691 -153.31 98.16 113.14
CA LEU A 691 -153.68 99.18 112.15
C LEU A 691 -154.78 98.67 111.20
N ILE A 692 -154.73 97.39 110.83
CA ILE A 692 -155.71 96.70 109.99
C ILE A 692 -157.02 96.41 110.76
N HIS A 693 -156.99 96.21 112.08
CA HIS A 693 -158.21 96.05 112.89
C HIS A 693 -158.99 97.35 113.18
N LEU A 694 -158.35 98.53 113.07
CA LEU A 694 -159.01 99.84 113.21
C LEU A 694 -159.76 100.29 111.94
N HIS A 695 -159.57 99.62 110.79
CA HIS A 695 -160.25 99.91 109.53
C HIS A 695 -161.10 98.73 109.03
N ARG A 696 -162.02 98.25 109.88
CA ARG A 696 -163.18 97.48 109.42
C ARG A 696 -164.14 98.43 108.69
N HIS A 697 -164.63 98.01 107.51
CA HIS A 697 -165.59 98.66 106.59
C HIS A 697 -165.01 99.48 105.41
N HIS A 698 -164.81 98.84 104.25
CA HIS A 698 -165.32 99.23 102.92
C HIS A 698 -164.56 98.55 101.76
N PHE A 699 -165.34 97.88 100.88
CA PHE A 699 -165.09 97.51 99.47
C PHE A 699 -163.87 96.59 99.12
N VAL A 700 -164.05 95.34 98.64
CA VAL A 700 -164.64 94.82 97.36
C VAL A 700 -163.62 94.78 96.21
N THR A 701 -163.14 93.55 95.96
CA THR A 701 -163.19 92.81 94.68
C THR A 701 -162.13 92.99 93.59
N CYS A 702 -161.85 91.81 93.00
CA CYS A 702 -161.34 91.53 91.65
C CYS A 702 -159.85 91.73 91.40
N ALA A 703 -159.17 90.94 90.57
CA ALA A 703 -159.38 89.61 89.99
C ALA A 703 -158.23 89.43 89.00
N CYS A 704 -157.65 88.23 89.04
CA CYS A 704 -157.26 87.40 87.90
C CYS A 704 -156.26 87.87 86.83
N LEU A 705 -155.73 86.80 86.20
CA LEU A 705 -155.16 86.64 84.85
C LEU A 705 -153.65 86.88 84.76
N LYS A 706 -152.88 86.12 83.98
CA LYS A 706 -152.90 84.78 83.35
C LYS A 706 -151.69 84.79 82.38
N ASP A 707 -151.16 83.61 82.07
CA ASP A 707 -150.56 83.26 80.76
C ASP A 707 -149.22 83.98 80.37
N VAL A 708 -148.30 83.49 79.53
CA VAL A 708 -148.08 82.25 78.76
C VAL A 708 -146.69 82.36 78.11
N THR A 709 -145.97 81.23 78.08
CA THR A 709 -145.00 80.72 77.07
C THR A 709 -143.65 81.36 76.69
N LEU A 710 -142.72 80.40 76.52
CA LEU A 710 -141.74 80.15 75.44
C LEU A 710 -140.44 80.96 75.31
N GLY A 711 -139.37 80.19 75.14
CA GLY A 711 -137.99 80.57 74.88
C GLY A 711 -137.06 79.51 75.43
#